data_AF-A0A498JVN7-F1
#
_entry.id   AF-A0A498JVN7-F1
#
_cell.length_a   1.000
_cell.length_b   1.000
_cell.length_c   1.000
_cell.angle_alpha   90.00
_cell.angle_beta   90.00
_cell.angle_gamma   90.00
#
_symmetry.space_group_name_H-M   'P 1'
#
loop_
_entity.id
_entity.type
_entity.pdbx_description
1 polymer ?
#
loop_
_entity_poly.entity_id
_entity_poly.type
_entity_poly.pdbx_seq_one_letter_code
_entity_poly.pdbx_strand_id
1 'polypeptide(L)'
;MSSSPLPTSTMVALHSTTTTFFRSHLFPNKSQTPLQRKPKQCLAGRVRCKATKGDNDNLDQGLARLDRRNMLIGLGAGGLYGKVGNPFAFAAPISAPDLTTCVPASKPDGSTIDCCPPTTTTIIDFELPDSGPLRTRPAAQDVANDPEYLAKYKNAVEMMRALPDDDPRSHAQQAMVHCSYCDGGYPQVGYSDLEIQVHFCWLFFPFHRWYLYFYEKIMGELIGDQTFALPFWNWDAPAGMYIPEIFTDTTSSLYDQYRNTAHQPPKLLDLNYGRTDDDVDDATRIKENLTTMYKQMVSNATCHRLFYGEPYSAGDEPDPGAGNIETTPHNNIHLWVGDPTQPNGEDMGTFYSAARDPVFYSHHSNVDRMWSIYKDKLGGTDIENTDWLDAEFLFYDEKKNLMRVNVRDSLDTKKLGYVYDENVSIPWLDSKPTARKSTNKRKATVSSSDLSTTFPATLSDIISVEVTRPSKTKRTAAQKKAQDEVLVIKGIEFAGNETVKFDVYVNDDADSLAGKDKSEFAGSFVHVPHKHKKNIKTNLRLSITSLLEELDAETDNSLVVTLVPKVGKGPITIGGLHCNENPNNASIDTKKLGYVYDEKKNLVRVKFRDSLDTKKLGYVYDKNVSIPWLDSKPTARKSTNKRKATVSSSDLSTTFPATLSDIISVEVTRPSTTKRTAAQKKAQDEVLVIKGIEFAGNETVKFDVYVNDDADSLAGKDKSEFAGSFVHVPHKHKKNIKTNLRLSITSLLEELDAETDSSLVVTLVPKVGKGPITIGGFSIELINTT
;
A
#
# COMPACT_ATOMS: atom_id res chain seq x y z
N MET A 1 -61.03 31.98 43.04
CA MET A 1 -61.51 31.30 44.28
C MET A 1 -60.40 30.36 44.75
N SER A 2 -60.31 30.09 46.06
CA SER A 2 -59.62 28.95 46.75
C SER A 2 -58.42 28.23 46.10
N SER A 3 -57.30 27.94 46.77
CA SER A 3 -56.80 28.30 48.12
C SER A 3 -55.41 27.66 48.33
N SER A 4 -54.48 28.35 49.00
CA SER A 4 -53.21 27.77 49.49
C SER A 4 -53.43 26.77 50.65
N PRO A 5 -52.43 25.96 51.07
CA PRO A 5 -51.46 26.49 52.05
C PRO A 5 -50.00 25.93 52.00
N LEU A 6 -49.08 26.75 52.52
CA LEU A 6 -47.76 26.42 53.11
C LEU A 6 -47.96 26.01 54.60
N PRO A 7 -46.97 25.52 55.44
CA PRO A 7 -45.62 26.12 55.62
C PRO A 7 -44.48 25.27 56.27
N THR A 8 -43.42 25.98 56.72
CA THR A 8 -42.50 25.73 57.87
C THR A 8 -41.34 24.69 57.83
N SER A 9 -40.10 25.21 57.78
CA SER A 9 -39.04 25.23 58.83
C SER A 9 -39.24 24.33 60.10
N THR A 10 -38.25 23.74 60.81
CA THR A 10 -36.75 23.78 60.87
C THR A 10 -36.25 22.62 61.82
N MET A 11 -35.01 22.37 62.29
CA MET A 11 -33.69 23.06 62.36
C MET A 11 -32.50 22.08 62.63
N VAL A 12 -31.26 22.47 62.30
CA VAL A 12 -29.93 22.25 62.97
C VAL A 12 -29.62 20.94 63.78
N ALA A 13 -28.49 20.28 63.46
CA ALA A 13 -27.36 20.01 64.41
C ALA A 13 -26.14 19.22 63.81
N LEU A 14 -24.94 19.85 63.81
CA LEU A 14 -23.56 19.32 64.02
C LEU A 14 -23.04 18.14 63.13
N HIS A 15 -21.73 17.97 62.82
CA HIS A 15 -20.47 18.58 63.27
C HIS A 15 -19.35 18.48 62.19
N SER A 16 -18.28 19.29 62.32
CA SER A 16 -16.84 19.10 61.92
C SER A 16 -16.40 18.17 60.76
N THR A 17 -15.37 18.47 59.93
CA THR A 17 -14.24 19.44 60.05
C THR A 17 -13.52 19.71 58.71
N THR A 18 -13.13 20.98 58.49
CA THR A 18 -11.85 21.54 57.95
C THR A 18 -10.71 20.60 57.44
N THR A 19 -9.86 20.96 56.45
CA THR A 19 -9.81 22.05 55.42
C THR A 19 -8.74 21.79 54.35
N THR A 20 -8.83 22.55 53.24
CA THR A 20 -7.82 22.88 52.22
C THR A 20 -6.34 22.98 52.63
N PHE A 21 -5.42 22.77 51.66
CA PHE A 21 -4.11 23.43 51.62
C PHE A 21 -3.75 23.97 50.22
N PHE A 22 -2.84 24.94 50.18
CA PHE A 22 -2.53 25.81 49.02
C PHE A 22 -1.15 25.49 48.37
N ARG A 23 -0.84 26.23 47.28
CA ARG A 23 0.53 26.45 46.73
C ARG A 23 1.54 26.77 47.87
N SER A 24 2.84 26.51 47.75
CA SER A 24 3.71 27.05 46.68
C SER A 24 5.16 26.49 46.69
N HIS A 25 5.97 27.02 45.76
CA HIS A 25 7.34 26.65 45.34
C HIS A 25 8.40 26.42 46.43
N LEU A 26 9.41 25.59 46.12
CA LEU A 26 10.84 26.00 46.05
C LEU A 26 11.74 24.92 45.38
N PHE A 27 12.89 25.34 44.84
CA PHE A 27 13.90 24.47 44.19
C PHE A 27 14.90 23.89 45.21
N PRO A 28 15.63 22.82 44.86
CA PRO A 28 17.08 22.98 44.73
C PRO A 28 17.68 22.42 43.41
N ASN A 29 19.00 22.62 43.22
CA ASN A 29 19.71 22.51 41.94
C ASN A 29 20.42 21.16 41.71
N LYS A 30 20.53 20.80 40.41
CA LYS A 30 21.64 20.11 39.71
C LYS A 30 22.48 19.04 40.44
N SER A 31 22.57 17.88 39.78
CA SER A 31 23.88 17.38 39.33
C SER A 31 23.77 16.66 37.98
N GLN A 32 24.84 16.69 37.18
CA GLN A 32 25.00 15.92 35.95
C GLN A 32 26.29 15.11 36.04
N THR A 33 26.29 13.86 35.58
CA THR A 33 27.44 13.21 34.91
C THR A 33 27.03 11.84 34.33
N PRO A 34 27.61 11.39 33.20
CA PRO A 34 27.23 10.13 32.55
C PRO A 34 28.07 8.94 33.03
N LEU A 35 27.45 7.76 33.12
CA LEU A 35 28.14 6.51 33.48
C LEU A 35 28.12 5.50 32.32
N GLN A 36 29.19 5.49 31.52
CA GLN A 36 29.44 4.41 30.56
C GLN A 36 29.65 3.08 31.30
N ARG A 37 28.94 2.02 30.90
CA ARG A 37 29.40 0.64 31.12
C ARG A 37 29.20 -0.21 29.87
N LYS A 38 30.26 -0.93 29.48
CA LYS A 38 30.30 -1.81 28.31
C LYS A 38 29.51 -3.11 28.57
N PRO A 39 28.90 -3.74 27.55
CA PRO A 39 28.37 -5.09 27.68
C PRO A 39 29.48 -6.09 28.00
N LYS A 40 29.25 -6.99 28.97
CA LYS A 40 30.06 -8.22 29.11
C LYS A 40 29.38 -9.35 28.36
N GLN A 41 30.18 -10.19 27.71
CA GLN A 41 29.74 -11.44 27.09
C GLN A 41 29.41 -12.49 28.17
N CYS A 42 28.46 -13.38 27.89
CA CYS A 42 28.37 -14.70 28.48
C CYS A 42 28.04 -15.73 27.39
N LEU A 43 28.52 -16.97 27.56
CA LEU A 43 28.50 -17.99 26.50
C LEU A 43 27.22 -18.84 26.55
N ALA A 44 26.72 -19.23 25.38
CA ALA A 44 25.75 -20.32 25.24
C ALA A 44 26.49 -21.63 24.91
N GLY A 45 26.17 -22.70 25.64
CA GLY A 45 26.80 -24.02 25.46
C GLY A 45 26.37 -24.72 24.17
N ARG A 46 27.27 -25.53 23.60
CA ARG A 46 26.96 -26.40 22.45
C ARG A 46 26.38 -27.73 22.91
N VAL A 47 25.26 -28.13 22.30
CA VAL A 47 24.90 -29.54 22.12
C VAL A 47 24.94 -29.85 20.62
N ARG A 48 25.46 -31.03 20.25
CA ARG A 48 25.59 -31.49 18.86
C ARG A 48 24.74 -32.75 18.66
N CYS A 49 23.95 -32.75 17.59
CA CYS A 49 23.45 -33.99 16.98
C CYS A 49 23.97 -34.09 15.54
N LYS A 50 23.99 -35.31 14.99
CA LYS A 50 24.72 -35.68 13.77
C LYS A 50 23.82 -36.63 12.95
N ALA A 51 23.58 -36.30 11.69
CA ALA A 51 22.83 -37.13 10.75
C ALA A 51 23.75 -37.69 9.65
N THR A 52 23.39 -38.84 9.09
CA THR A 52 24.16 -39.60 8.09
C THR A 52 23.52 -39.52 6.69
N LYS A 53 24.30 -39.89 5.66
CA LYS A 53 23.85 -39.99 4.27
C LYS A 53 22.94 -41.20 4.02
N GLY A 54 22.17 -41.13 2.94
CA GLY A 54 21.56 -42.23 2.19
C GLY A 54 21.25 -41.74 0.76
N ASP A 55 21.56 -42.53 -0.26
CA ASP A 55 21.81 -42.03 -1.62
C ASP A 55 20.67 -42.28 -2.66
N ASN A 56 20.71 -41.47 -3.74
CA ASN A 56 20.49 -41.81 -5.17
C ASN A 56 19.12 -42.06 -5.87
N ASP A 57 19.08 -41.50 -7.11
CA ASP A 57 18.58 -42.01 -8.41
C ASP A 57 17.07 -42.31 -8.66
N ASN A 58 16.43 -42.03 -9.82
CA ASN A 58 16.61 -41.19 -11.03
C ASN A 58 15.45 -41.53 -12.02
N LEU A 59 15.10 -40.61 -12.95
CA LEU A 59 14.24 -40.78 -14.17
C LEU A 59 12.77 -41.27 -14.05
N ASP A 60 11.85 -41.03 -15.00
CA ASP A 60 11.59 -39.89 -15.93
C ASP A 60 10.17 -40.05 -16.60
N GLN A 61 9.79 -39.12 -17.49
CA GLN A 61 8.55 -39.02 -18.30
C GLN A 61 7.30 -38.48 -17.55
N GLY A 62 6.52 -37.54 -18.10
CA GLY A 62 6.72 -36.76 -19.34
C GLY A 62 5.59 -35.72 -19.59
N LEU A 63 5.85 -34.80 -20.54
CA LEU A 63 4.94 -34.02 -21.43
C LEU A 63 3.47 -33.73 -21.02
N ALA A 64 2.87 -32.54 -21.23
CA ALA A 64 3.32 -31.23 -21.75
C ALA A 64 2.19 -30.18 -21.62
N ARG A 65 2.41 -28.96 -22.16
CA ARG A 65 1.43 -27.86 -22.44
C ARG A 65 0.92 -27.04 -21.23
N LEU A 66 0.50 -25.77 -21.39
CA LEU A 66 0.94 -24.66 -22.29
C LEU A 66 0.28 -23.36 -21.79
N ASP A 67 1.02 -22.25 -21.70
CA ASP A 67 0.61 -20.90 -22.15
C ASP A 67 1.82 -19.94 -21.96
N ARG A 68 2.23 -19.11 -22.93
CA ARG A 68 1.56 -18.01 -23.66
C ARG A 68 1.36 -16.74 -22.81
N ARG A 69 2.21 -15.73 -23.07
CA ARG A 69 1.80 -14.33 -23.27
C ARG A 69 2.92 -13.55 -23.98
N ASN A 70 2.61 -13.11 -25.20
CA ASN A 70 3.28 -12.00 -25.91
C ASN A 70 2.58 -10.69 -25.48
N MET A 71 3.04 -9.46 -25.80
CA MET A 71 4.37 -8.82 -25.98
C MET A 71 4.11 -7.33 -26.34
N LEU A 72 5.16 -6.49 -26.37
CA LEU A 72 5.24 -5.08 -26.83
C LEU A 72 4.81 -4.03 -25.79
N ILE A 73 5.56 -2.95 -25.52
CA ILE A 73 6.47 -2.04 -26.29
C ILE A 73 6.19 -0.63 -25.67
N GLY A 74 6.26 0.53 -26.33
CA GLY A 74 5.97 1.75 -25.55
C GLY A 74 6.04 3.13 -26.20
N LEU A 75 5.62 4.11 -25.38
CA LEU A 75 6.19 5.47 -25.16
C LEU A 75 5.33 6.67 -25.60
N GLY A 76 5.51 7.78 -24.88
CA GLY A 76 5.58 9.12 -25.50
C GLY A 76 4.57 10.14 -24.99
N ALA A 77 5.05 11.26 -24.46
CA ALA A 77 4.23 12.43 -24.18
C ALA A 77 4.03 13.29 -25.45
N GLY A 78 2.88 13.97 -25.55
CA GLY A 78 2.67 15.07 -26.51
C GLY A 78 1.97 14.72 -27.82
N GLY A 79 0.65 14.48 -27.76
CA GLY A 79 -0.24 14.95 -28.83
C GLY A 79 -0.45 14.07 -30.06
N LEU A 80 -0.26 12.74 -29.99
CA LEU A 80 -0.86 11.79 -30.95
C LEU A 80 -1.04 10.42 -30.29
N TYR A 81 -2.29 9.95 -30.16
CA TYR A 81 -2.64 8.71 -29.44
C TYR A 81 -2.19 7.44 -30.17
N GLY A 82 -0.97 6.98 -29.90
CA GLY A 82 -0.42 5.70 -30.38
C GLY A 82 -0.26 4.67 -29.26
N LYS A 83 -1.23 3.76 -29.11
CA LYS A 83 -1.16 2.67 -28.10
C LYS A 83 0.06 1.78 -28.28
N VAL A 84 0.92 1.69 -27.26
CA VAL A 84 1.68 0.47 -26.89
C VAL A 84 2.29 0.68 -25.48
N GLY A 85 2.30 -0.34 -24.60
CA GLY A 85 2.59 -0.20 -23.15
C GLY A 85 3.79 -1.02 -22.64
N ASN A 86 4.60 -0.46 -21.73
CA ASN A 86 5.97 -0.94 -21.44
C ASN A 86 6.01 -2.20 -20.56
N PRO A 87 6.44 -3.37 -21.07
CA PRO A 87 6.28 -4.67 -20.40
C PRO A 87 7.42 -5.00 -19.43
N PHE A 88 8.13 -3.99 -18.92
CA PHE A 88 9.21 -4.12 -17.94
C PHE A 88 9.02 -3.12 -16.79
N ALA A 89 7.89 -3.24 -16.10
CA ALA A 89 7.64 -2.51 -14.86
C ALA A 89 8.67 -2.90 -13.79
N PHE A 90 9.58 -1.97 -13.50
CA PHE A 90 9.84 -1.66 -12.09
C PHE A 90 8.56 -1.03 -11.54
N ALA A 91 8.26 -1.26 -10.26
CA ALA A 91 7.16 -0.53 -9.62
C ALA A 91 7.43 0.98 -9.70
N ALA A 92 6.35 1.74 -9.87
CA ALA A 92 6.36 3.18 -9.98
C ALA A 92 5.13 3.75 -9.24
N PRO A 93 5.23 4.95 -8.65
CA PRO A 93 4.10 5.57 -7.98
C PRO A 93 2.89 5.76 -8.91
N ILE A 94 1.68 5.70 -8.35
CA ILE A 94 0.46 6.15 -9.04
C ILE A 94 0.61 7.65 -9.33
N SER A 95 0.71 8.01 -10.60
CA SER A 95 0.82 9.40 -11.03
C SER A 95 -0.53 10.12 -10.99
N ALA A 96 -0.49 11.45 -10.90
CA ALA A 96 -1.66 12.30 -10.97
C ALA A 96 -2.48 12.03 -12.25
N PRO A 97 -3.82 11.94 -12.17
CA PRO A 97 -4.66 11.63 -13.33
C PRO A 97 -4.58 12.69 -14.43
N ASP A 98 -4.59 12.26 -15.70
CA ASP A 98 -4.84 13.16 -16.81
C ASP A 98 -6.35 13.43 -16.91
N LEU A 99 -6.79 14.61 -16.46
CA LEU A 99 -8.21 15.00 -16.48
C LEU A 99 -8.82 15.01 -17.88
N THR A 100 -8.02 15.12 -18.94
CA THR A 100 -8.51 15.03 -20.34
C THR A 100 -8.88 13.59 -20.74
N THR A 101 -8.48 12.60 -19.94
CA THR A 101 -8.81 11.17 -20.10
C THR A 101 -9.88 10.68 -19.12
N CYS A 102 -10.47 11.59 -18.32
CA CYS A 102 -11.56 11.23 -17.41
C CYS A 102 -12.78 10.66 -18.17
N VAL A 103 -13.44 9.68 -17.58
CA VAL A 103 -14.59 8.97 -18.14
C VAL A 103 -15.75 8.91 -17.13
N PRO A 104 -17.01 8.74 -17.58
CA PRO A 104 -18.13 8.50 -16.68
C PRO A 104 -17.89 7.28 -15.78
N ALA A 105 -18.01 7.50 -14.47
CA ALA A 105 -17.84 6.51 -13.43
C ALA A 105 -19.00 5.49 -13.41
N SER A 106 -18.74 4.29 -12.90
CA SER A 106 -19.65 3.15 -12.98
C SER A 106 -20.40 2.91 -11.67
N LYS A 107 -21.73 3.06 -11.69
CA LYS A 107 -22.58 2.78 -10.52
C LYS A 107 -22.73 1.27 -10.26
N PRO A 108 -23.06 0.84 -9.03
CA PRO A 108 -23.40 -0.56 -8.74
C PRO A 108 -24.53 -1.11 -9.63
N ASP A 109 -25.62 -0.37 -9.83
CA ASP A 109 -26.72 -0.73 -10.75
C ASP A 109 -26.27 -0.94 -12.21
N GLY A 110 -25.09 -0.45 -12.58
CA GLY A 110 -24.47 -0.59 -13.89
C GLY A 110 -24.82 0.48 -14.90
N SER A 111 -25.57 1.50 -14.52
CA SER A 111 -25.56 2.80 -15.20
C SER A 111 -24.27 3.57 -14.90
N THR A 112 -24.07 4.68 -15.62
CA THR A 112 -22.91 5.56 -15.45
C THR A 112 -23.32 6.92 -14.91
N ILE A 113 -22.40 7.61 -14.26
CA ILE A 113 -22.53 9.00 -13.84
C ILE A 113 -21.32 9.78 -14.36
N ASP A 114 -21.54 11.01 -14.86
CA ASP A 114 -20.43 11.91 -15.13
C ASP A 114 -19.99 12.55 -13.80
N CYS A 115 -18.74 12.26 -13.42
CA CYS A 115 -18.09 12.78 -12.22
C CYS A 115 -16.79 13.53 -12.59
N CYS A 116 -16.60 13.86 -13.87
CA CYS A 116 -15.38 14.51 -14.32
C CYS A 116 -15.34 15.98 -13.89
N PRO A 117 -14.25 16.44 -13.23
CA PRO A 117 -14.13 17.82 -12.78
C PRO A 117 -13.97 18.77 -13.97
N PRO A 118 -14.18 20.09 -13.78
CA PRO A 118 -13.81 21.11 -14.75
C PRO A 118 -12.35 20.91 -15.19
N THR A 119 -12.08 21.01 -16.50
CA THR A 119 -10.74 20.77 -17.04
C THR A 119 -9.93 22.07 -17.14
N THR A 120 -8.66 22.01 -16.76
CA THR A 120 -7.68 23.09 -16.99
C THR A 120 -6.37 22.52 -17.50
N THR A 121 -5.64 23.30 -18.30
CA THR A 121 -4.29 22.96 -18.78
C THR A 121 -3.19 23.35 -17.79
N THR A 122 -3.52 24.11 -16.75
CA THR A 122 -2.55 24.61 -15.76
C THR A 122 -2.69 23.81 -14.46
N ILE A 123 -1.68 22.98 -14.18
CA ILE A 123 -1.50 22.31 -12.89
C ILE A 123 -0.38 23.02 -12.15
N ILE A 124 -0.58 23.31 -10.86
CA ILE A 124 0.42 23.91 -9.97
C ILE A 124 0.88 22.83 -8.98
N ASP A 125 2.19 22.64 -8.83
CA ASP A 125 2.72 21.73 -7.82
C ASP A 125 2.56 22.36 -6.42
N PHE A 126 2.09 21.58 -5.45
CA PHE A 126 1.78 22.07 -4.11
C PHE A 126 3.02 22.46 -3.30
N GLU A 127 2.96 23.61 -2.65
CA GLU A 127 3.91 24.04 -1.62
C GLU A 127 3.24 24.02 -0.24
N LEU A 128 4.00 23.62 0.80
CA LEU A 128 3.50 23.61 2.18
C LEU A 128 3.15 25.04 2.64
N PRO A 129 2.03 25.24 3.35
CA PRO A 129 1.60 26.57 3.79
C PRO A 129 2.58 27.17 4.83
N ASP A 130 2.63 28.51 4.84
CA ASP A 130 3.39 29.27 5.84
C ASP A 130 2.99 28.90 7.28
N SER A 131 3.95 29.01 8.20
CA SER A 131 3.73 28.68 9.61
C SER A 131 2.77 29.66 10.30
N GLY A 132 1.49 29.26 10.39
CA GLY A 132 0.42 30.02 11.03
C GLY A 132 -0.16 29.37 12.30
N PRO A 133 -1.24 29.91 12.86
CA PRO A 133 -2.00 29.24 13.91
C PRO A 133 -2.62 27.94 13.39
N LEU A 134 -2.59 26.89 14.21
CA LEU A 134 -3.16 25.59 13.85
C LEU A 134 -4.69 25.61 13.94
N ARG A 135 -5.36 25.09 12.91
CA ARG A 135 -6.80 24.85 12.88
C ARG A 135 -7.12 23.61 13.70
N THR A 136 -7.87 23.74 14.79
CA THR A 136 -8.21 22.61 15.67
C THR A 136 -9.57 22.05 15.29
N ARG A 137 -9.60 20.84 14.72
CA ARG A 137 -10.81 20.08 14.39
C ARG A 137 -11.53 19.64 15.67
N PRO A 138 -12.74 20.14 15.99
CA PRO A 138 -13.48 19.75 17.18
C PRO A 138 -14.30 18.47 16.94
N ALA A 139 -14.80 17.84 18.00
CA ALA A 139 -15.68 16.69 17.86
C ALA A 139 -17.14 17.10 17.58
N ALA A 140 -17.77 16.44 16.60
CA ALA A 140 -19.04 16.87 16.01
C ALA A 140 -20.25 16.84 16.98
N GLN A 141 -20.24 15.97 18.01
CA GLN A 141 -21.28 15.96 19.04
C GLN A 141 -21.19 17.18 19.97
N ASP A 142 -19.99 17.73 20.19
CA ASP A 142 -19.79 18.87 21.08
C ASP A 142 -20.12 20.20 20.40
N VAL A 143 -20.01 20.26 19.07
CA VAL A 143 -20.41 21.41 18.23
C VAL A 143 -21.86 21.84 18.42
N ALA A 144 -22.78 20.94 18.79
CA ALA A 144 -24.16 21.30 19.11
C ALA A 144 -24.26 22.31 20.28
N ASN A 145 -23.25 22.38 21.14
CA ASN A 145 -23.16 23.29 22.27
C ASN A 145 -22.43 24.61 21.93
N ASP A 146 -21.84 24.74 20.74
CA ASP A 146 -21.21 25.96 20.24
C ASP A 146 -22.05 26.54 19.08
N PRO A 147 -23.00 27.46 19.37
CA PRO A 147 -23.87 28.02 18.35
C PRO A 147 -23.14 28.94 17.35
N GLU A 148 -21.96 29.48 17.70
CA GLU A 148 -21.17 30.33 16.81
C GLU A 148 -20.43 29.46 15.78
N TYR A 149 -19.79 28.37 16.25
CA TYR A 149 -19.21 27.37 15.36
C TYR A 149 -20.28 26.71 14.47
N LEU A 150 -21.42 26.30 15.06
CA LEU A 150 -22.50 25.65 14.29
C LEU A 150 -23.06 26.59 13.21
N ALA A 151 -23.24 27.88 13.52
CA ALA A 151 -23.67 28.87 12.53
C ALA A 151 -22.66 29.01 11.37
N LYS A 152 -21.35 29.10 11.66
CA LYS A 152 -20.34 29.22 10.59
C LYS A 152 -20.18 27.95 9.76
N TYR A 153 -20.34 26.75 10.36
CA TYR A 153 -20.32 25.49 9.60
C TYR A 153 -21.57 25.33 8.72
N LYS A 154 -22.77 25.69 9.22
CA LYS A 154 -23.98 25.76 8.38
C LYS A 154 -23.79 26.73 7.21
N ASN A 155 -23.27 27.94 7.46
CA ASN A 155 -22.97 28.93 6.43
C ASN A 155 -21.94 28.43 5.40
N ALA A 156 -20.92 27.68 5.83
CA ALA A 156 -19.91 27.13 4.92
C ALA A 156 -20.50 26.15 3.90
N VAL A 157 -21.32 25.19 4.35
CA VAL A 157 -22.01 24.26 3.44
C VAL A 157 -23.08 24.97 2.62
N GLU A 158 -23.77 25.97 3.17
CA GLU A 158 -24.72 26.80 2.42
C GLU A 158 -24.04 27.55 1.27
N MET A 159 -22.90 28.20 1.53
CA MET A 159 -22.08 28.86 0.49
C MET A 159 -21.58 27.87 -0.56
N MET A 160 -21.12 26.68 -0.17
CA MET A 160 -20.70 25.64 -1.12
C MET A 160 -21.84 25.09 -1.97
N ARG A 161 -23.06 24.95 -1.42
CA ARG A 161 -24.27 24.57 -2.17
C ARG A 161 -24.82 25.72 -3.03
N ALA A 162 -24.46 26.98 -2.76
CA ALA A 162 -24.87 28.16 -3.51
C ALA A 162 -23.91 28.55 -4.65
N LEU A 163 -22.75 27.89 -4.77
CA LEU A 163 -21.86 28.03 -5.92
C LEU A 163 -22.45 27.34 -7.17
N PRO A 164 -22.14 27.82 -8.39
CA PRO A 164 -22.49 27.13 -9.63
C PRO A 164 -21.93 25.70 -9.69
N ASP A 165 -22.64 24.79 -10.37
CA ASP A 165 -22.24 23.39 -10.56
C ASP A 165 -20.93 23.21 -11.36
N ASP A 166 -20.45 24.25 -12.06
CA ASP A 166 -19.15 24.29 -12.75
C ASP A 166 -18.03 24.96 -11.94
N ASP A 167 -18.33 25.52 -10.76
CA ASP A 167 -17.29 25.93 -9.80
C ASP A 167 -16.73 24.67 -9.12
N PRO A 168 -15.43 24.35 -9.26
CA PRO A 168 -14.86 23.12 -8.69
C PRO A 168 -14.88 23.09 -7.15
N ARG A 169 -15.23 24.22 -6.51
CA ARG A 169 -15.38 24.37 -5.07
C ARG A 169 -16.83 24.22 -4.59
N SER A 170 -17.78 24.04 -5.50
CA SER A 170 -19.18 23.75 -5.17
C SER A 170 -19.30 22.41 -4.45
N HIS A 171 -20.34 22.27 -3.62
CA HIS A 171 -20.62 21.02 -2.91
C HIS A 171 -20.82 19.84 -3.88
N ALA A 172 -21.43 20.11 -5.03
CA ALA A 172 -21.59 19.13 -6.11
C ALA A 172 -20.24 18.66 -6.67
N GLN A 173 -19.37 19.58 -7.09
CA GLN A 173 -18.06 19.21 -7.63
C GLN A 173 -17.15 18.56 -6.59
N GLN A 174 -17.18 19.02 -5.35
CA GLN A 174 -16.46 18.37 -4.26
C GLN A 174 -16.94 16.93 -4.04
N ALA A 175 -18.23 16.62 -4.17
CA ALA A 175 -18.72 15.25 -4.13
C ALA A 175 -18.24 14.40 -5.34
N MET A 176 -18.11 15.01 -6.53
CA MET A 176 -17.61 14.33 -7.74
C MET A 176 -16.11 13.99 -7.66
N VAL A 177 -15.32 14.69 -6.83
CA VAL A 177 -13.94 14.29 -6.52
C VAL A 177 -13.91 12.86 -5.97
N HIS A 178 -14.75 12.53 -4.97
CA HIS A 178 -14.80 11.18 -4.42
C HIS A 178 -15.19 10.15 -5.50
N CYS A 179 -16.29 10.39 -6.21
CA CYS A 179 -16.78 9.51 -7.28
C CYS A 179 -15.71 9.22 -8.36
N SER A 180 -15.00 10.24 -8.84
CA SER A 180 -14.02 10.08 -9.93
C SER A 180 -12.79 9.26 -9.55
N TYR A 181 -12.33 9.33 -8.30
CA TYR A 181 -11.22 8.53 -7.78
C TYR A 181 -11.62 7.12 -7.28
N CYS A 182 -12.92 6.86 -7.02
CA CYS A 182 -13.37 5.62 -6.37
C CYS A 182 -14.22 4.69 -7.25
N ASP A 183 -14.88 5.21 -8.29
CA ASP A 183 -15.83 4.47 -9.13
C ASP A 183 -15.37 4.39 -10.60
N GLY A 184 -14.05 4.46 -10.82
CA GLY A 184 -13.39 4.23 -12.11
C GLY A 184 -13.36 5.42 -13.07
N GLY A 185 -13.48 6.66 -12.57
CA GLY A 185 -13.50 7.86 -13.40
C GLY A 185 -12.16 8.21 -14.05
N TYR A 186 -11.03 7.84 -13.45
CA TYR A 186 -9.69 8.07 -14.02
C TYR A 186 -9.00 6.77 -14.46
N PRO A 187 -8.55 6.67 -15.73
CA PRO A 187 -7.56 5.67 -16.13
C PRO A 187 -6.19 5.92 -15.48
N GLN A 188 -5.40 4.88 -15.26
CA GLN A 188 -4.00 5.03 -14.86
C GLN A 188 -3.17 5.62 -16.02
N VAL A 189 -2.33 6.61 -15.73
CA VAL A 189 -1.43 7.23 -16.72
C VAL A 189 -0.49 6.17 -17.30
N GLY A 190 -0.53 6.01 -18.63
CA GLY A 190 0.23 4.98 -19.35
C GLY A 190 -0.42 3.58 -19.42
N TYR A 191 -1.52 3.35 -18.69
CA TYR A 191 -2.21 2.06 -18.61
C TYR A 191 -3.74 2.23 -18.79
N SER A 192 -4.19 2.59 -19.99
CA SER A 192 -5.61 2.92 -20.31
C SER A 192 -6.65 1.86 -19.96
N ASP A 193 -6.22 0.62 -19.76
CA ASP A 193 -7.09 -0.54 -19.50
C ASP A 193 -7.19 -0.85 -17.99
N LEU A 194 -6.55 -0.01 -17.15
CA LEU A 194 -6.60 -0.02 -15.68
C LEU A 194 -7.16 1.32 -15.17
N GLU A 195 -7.92 1.26 -14.08
CA GLU A 195 -8.44 2.44 -13.37
C GLU A 195 -7.53 2.80 -12.19
N ILE A 196 -7.50 4.08 -11.81
CA ILE A 196 -7.03 4.51 -10.49
C ILE A 196 -8.12 4.14 -9.48
N GLN A 197 -7.71 3.50 -8.38
CA GLN A 197 -8.54 3.26 -7.21
C GLN A 197 -7.75 3.73 -5.98
N VAL A 198 -8.38 4.53 -5.13
CA VAL A 198 -7.78 5.05 -3.88
C VAL A 198 -8.21 4.25 -2.65
N HIS A 199 -9.29 3.46 -2.77
CA HIS A 199 -9.73 2.48 -1.77
C HIS A 199 -9.00 1.12 -1.91
N PHE A 200 -9.25 0.24 -0.95
CA PHE A 200 -8.77 -1.13 -0.83
C PHE A 200 -7.25 -1.28 -1.05
N CYS A 201 -6.48 -0.25 -0.68
CA CYS A 201 -5.03 -0.15 -0.84
C CYS A 201 -4.40 0.92 0.07
N TRP A 202 -3.06 0.96 0.11
CA TRP A 202 -2.28 1.92 0.91
C TRP A 202 -2.53 3.42 0.63
N LEU A 203 -3.23 3.81 -0.44
CA LEU A 203 -3.51 5.21 -0.78
C LEU A 203 -4.71 5.79 -0.03
N PHE A 204 -5.52 4.95 0.62
CA PHE A 204 -6.75 5.31 1.33
C PHE A 204 -6.57 6.51 2.28
N PHE A 205 -5.63 6.43 3.21
CA PHE A 205 -5.38 7.50 4.20
C PHE A 205 -4.88 8.82 3.57
N PRO A 206 -3.79 8.85 2.78
CA PRO A 206 -3.29 10.12 2.25
C PRO A 206 -4.20 10.77 1.20
N PHE A 207 -4.98 10.00 0.42
CA PHE A 207 -5.99 10.58 -0.47
C PHE A 207 -7.06 11.34 0.32
N HIS A 208 -7.69 10.69 1.29
CA HIS A 208 -8.74 11.32 2.10
C HIS A 208 -8.22 12.48 2.95
N ARG A 209 -6.97 12.42 3.42
CA ARG A 209 -6.30 13.55 4.07
C ARG A 209 -6.23 14.79 3.16
N TRP A 210 -5.78 14.64 1.91
CA TRP A 210 -5.71 15.76 0.97
C TRP A 210 -7.09 16.29 0.59
N TYR A 211 -8.04 15.40 0.37
CA TYR A 211 -9.42 15.75 0.06
C TYR A 211 -10.04 16.63 1.16
N LEU A 212 -9.91 16.21 2.44
CA LEU A 212 -10.34 16.99 3.59
C LEU A 212 -9.57 18.30 3.78
N TYR A 213 -8.29 18.34 3.41
CA TYR A 213 -7.47 19.56 3.49
C TYR A 213 -8.00 20.66 2.57
N PHE A 214 -8.22 20.34 1.29
CA PHE A 214 -8.75 21.33 0.34
C PHE A 214 -10.22 21.68 0.62
N TYR A 215 -11.05 20.70 1.00
CA TYR A 215 -12.45 20.94 1.40
C TYR A 215 -12.56 21.89 2.60
N GLU A 216 -11.72 21.72 3.63
CA GLU A 216 -11.64 22.64 4.78
C GLU A 216 -11.18 24.05 4.38
N LYS A 217 -10.17 24.15 3.50
CA LYS A 217 -9.66 25.43 2.99
C LYS A 217 -10.68 26.17 2.13
N ILE A 218 -11.46 25.45 1.33
CA ILE A 218 -12.60 25.97 0.55
C ILE A 218 -13.67 26.54 1.48
N MET A 219 -14.05 25.80 2.53
CA MET A 219 -15.02 26.29 3.53
C MET A 219 -14.56 27.58 4.19
N GLY A 220 -13.31 27.63 4.67
CA GLY A 220 -12.74 28.81 5.32
C GLY A 220 -12.65 30.04 4.41
N GLU A 221 -12.34 29.84 3.13
CA GLU A 221 -12.36 30.92 2.12
C GLU A 221 -13.75 31.49 1.90
N LEU A 222 -14.76 30.63 1.68
CA LEU A 222 -16.11 31.06 1.31
C LEU A 222 -16.83 31.83 2.42
N ILE A 223 -16.50 31.56 3.70
CA ILE A 223 -17.04 32.30 4.85
C ILE A 223 -16.12 33.40 5.39
N GLY A 224 -14.92 33.55 4.82
CA GLY A 224 -13.91 34.52 5.28
C GLY A 224 -13.17 34.16 6.58
N ASP A 225 -13.28 32.92 7.06
CA ASP A 225 -12.60 32.40 8.25
C ASP A 225 -11.52 31.38 7.89
N GLN A 226 -10.28 31.85 7.69
CA GLN A 226 -9.12 30.97 7.46
C GLN A 226 -8.73 30.13 8.70
N THR A 227 -9.39 30.29 9.85
CA THR A 227 -9.24 29.43 11.03
C THR A 227 -10.29 28.32 11.11
N PHE A 228 -11.24 28.28 10.17
CA PHE A 228 -12.25 27.22 10.09
C PHE A 228 -11.60 25.83 10.01
N ALA A 229 -12.02 24.93 10.90
CA ALA A 229 -11.59 23.54 10.96
C ALA A 229 -12.80 22.63 10.81
N LEU A 230 -12.69 21.52 10.07
CA LEU A 230 -13.79 20.54 9.94
C LEU A 230 -14.06 19.81 11.26
N PRO A 231 -15.32 19.55 11.64
CA PRO A 231 -15.60 18.73 12.81
C PRO A 231 -15.37 17.25 12.50
N PHE A 232 -14.92 16.46 13.48
CA PHE A 232 -14.78 15.01 13.36
C PHE A 232 -15.90 14.26 14.08
N TRP A 233 -16.51 13.28 13.42
CA TRP A 233 -17.52 12.42 14.04
C TRP A 233 -16.80 11.41 14.94
N ASN A 234 -16.84 11.65 16.25
CA ASN A 234 -16.12 10.93 17.30
C ASN A 234 -16.70 9.54 17.62
N TRP A 235 -17.00 8.74 16.59
CA TRP A 235 -17.63 7.41 16.70
C TRP A 235 -16.81 6.38 17.49
N ASP A 236 -15.56 6.67 17.84
CA ASP A 236 -14.73 5.85 18.71
C ASP A 236 -14.94 6.13 20.23
N ALA A 237 -15.72 7.14 20.60
CA ALA A 237 -16.12 7.39 22.00
C ALA A 237 -17.66 7.38 22.16
N PRO A 238 -18.23 6.91 23.29
CA PRO A 238 -19.66 6.66 23.42
C PRO A 238 -20.59 7.85 23.11
N ALA A 239 -20.18 9.07 23.46
CA ALA A 239 -20.95 10.28 23.17
C ALA A 239 -21.05 10.60 21.66
N GLY A 240 -20.13 10.09 20.84
CA GLY A 240 -20.13 10.21 19.38
C GLY A 240 -20.66 8.97 18.66
N MET A 241 -21.18 7.94 19.34
CA MET A 241 -21.70 6.71 18.70
C MET A 241 -23.12 6.84 18.10
N TYR A 242 -23.59 8.07 17.89
CA TYR A 242 -24.84 8.42 17.21
C TYR A 242 -24.53 9.34 16.03
N ILE A 243 -25.44 9.50 15.07
CA ILE A 243 -25.34 10.59 14.09
C ILE A 243 -25.35 11.92 14.89
N PRO A 244 -24.34 12.79 14.76
CA PRO A 244 -24.31 14.04 15.54
C PRO A 244 -25.50 14.94 15.20
N GLU A 245 -26.17 15.49 16.22
CA GLU A 245 -27.46 16.21 16.07
C GLU A 245 -27.40 17.40 15.10
N ILE A 246 -26.21 17.98 14.88
CA ILE A 246 -25.97 19.06 13.91
C ILE A 246 -26.36 18.68 12.46
N PHE A 247 -26.40 17.37 12.16
CA PHE A 247 -26.76 16.83 10.85
C PHE A 247 -28.24 16.43 10.73
N THR A 248 -29.01 16.34 11.83
CA THR A 248 -30.38 15.76 11.82
C THR A 248 -31.50 16.79 11.62
N ASP A 249 -31.23 18.06 11.88
CA ASP A 249 -32.12 19.19 11.59
C ASP A 249 -32.42 19.28 10.08
N THR A 250 -33.64 18.96 9.67
CA THR A 250 -34.09 18.92 8.27
C THR A 250 -34.09 20.28 7.56
N THR A 251 -33.90 21.38 8.30
CA THR A 251 -33.76 22.74 7.75
C THR A 251 -32.30 23.19 7.62
N SER A 252 -31.35 22.36 8.08
CA SER A 252 -29.91 22.61 8.04
C SER A 252 -29.32 22.39 6.65
N SER A 253 -28.38 23.24 6.24
CA SER A 253 -27.49 22.96 5.10
C SER A 253 -26.64 21.69 5.29
N LEU A 254 -26.45 21.25 6.54
CA LEU A 254 -25.78 20.00 6.93
C LEU A 254 -26.68 18.76 6.79
N TYR A 255 -27.97 18.93 6.49
CA TYR A 255 -28.90 17.83 6.33
C TYR A 255 -28.65 17.04 5.04
N ASP A 256 -29.00 15.76 5.10
CA ASP A 256 -29.22 14.92 3.94
C ASP A 256 -30.45 14.03 4.23
N GLN A 257 -31.30 13.89 3.21
CA GLN A 257 -32.48 13.03 3.23
C GLN A 257 -32.13 11.57 2.89
N TYR A 258 -31.02 11.33 2.19
CA TYR A 258 -30.57 10.01 1.75
C TYR A 258 -29.72 9.32 2.82
N ARG A 259 -30.30 9.26 4.03
CA ARG A 259 -29.76 8.53 5.19
C ARG A 259 -30.77 7.53 5.70
N ASN A 260 -30.29 6.41 6.25
CA ASN A 260 -31.14 5.38 6.83
C ASN A 260 -32.02 5.98 7.96
N THR A 261 -33.34 5.95 7.74
CA THR A 261 -34.33 6.53 8.65
C THR A 261 -34.47 5.76 9.96
N ALA A 262 -34.17 4.45 9.96
CA ALA A 262 -34.11 3.64 11.18
C ALA A 262 -32.85 3.90 12.03
N HIS A 263 -31.86 4.62 11.47
CA HIS A 263 -30.57 4.91 12.11
C HIS A 263 -30.41 6.38 12.54
N GLN A 264 -31.48 7.17 12.50
CA GLN A 264 -31.47 8.48 13.14
C GLN A 264 -31.37 8.33 14.67
N PRO A 265 -30.83 9.34 15.40
CA PRO A 265 -30.78 9.31 16.86
C PRO A 265 -32.17 9.07 17.46
N PRO A 266 -32.29 8.26 18.54
CA PRO A 266 -31.21 7.76 19.39
C PRO A 266 -30.62 6.40 18.98
N LYS A 267 -30.72 5.96 17.70
CA LYS A 267 -30.09 4.68 17.29
C LYS A 267 -28.56 4.74 17.46
N LEU A 268 -28.02 3.80 18.24
CA LEU A 268 -26.58 3.63 18.44
C LEU A 268 -25.95 2.85 17.26
N LEU A 269 -24.81 3.34 16.78
CA LEU A 269 -24.01 2.81 15.69
C LEU A 269 -23.55 1.36 15.94
N ASP A 270 -23.48 0.54 14.89
CA ASP A 270 -22.67 -0.71 14.91
C ASP A 270 -21.40 -0.51 14.08
N LEU A 271 -20.24 -0.48 14.75
CA LEU A 271 -18.95 -0.43 14.07
C LEU A 271 -18.66 -1.71 13.26
N ASN A 272 -19.46 -2.77 13.41
CA ASN A 272 -19.39 -4.03 12.65
C ASN A 272 -20.63 -4.25 11.75
N TYR A 273 -21.40 -3.19 11.44
CA TYR A 273 -22.67 -3.29 10.72
C TYR A 273 -22.58 -4.10 9.42
N GLY A 274 -23.66 -4.81 9.09
CA GLY A 274 -23.75 -5.69 7.92
C GLY A 274 -25.12 -5.65 7.24
N ARG A 275 -25.67 -4.47 6.94
CA ARG A 275 -27.00 -4.25 6.32
C ARG A 275 -28.22 -4.85 7.05
N THR A 276 -28.01 -5.57 8.14
CA THR A 276 -29.04 -6.02 9.08
C THR A 276 -28.70 -5.51 10.47
N ASP A 277 -29.69 -4.97 11.17
CA ASP A 277 -29.60 -4.71 12.61
C ASP A 277 -29.55 -6.03 13.41
N ASP A 278 -28.89 -5.99 14.56
CA ASP A 278 -28.97 -7.02 15.61
C ASP A 278 -29.69 -6.48 16.86
N ASP A 279 -30.33 -7.40 17.60
CA ASP A 279 -31.10 -7.11 18.82
C ASP A 279 -30.16 -7.11 20.04
N VAL A 280 -29.30 -6.08 20.09
CA VAL A 280 -28.23 -5.90 21.09
C VAL A 280 -28.46 -4.60 21.85
N ASP A 281 -28.37 -4.65 23.18
CA ASP A 281 -28.55 -3.47 24.04
C ASP A 281 -27.39 -2.46 23.91
N ASP A 282 -27.67 -1.18 24.18
CA ASP A 282 -26.69 -0.10 24.03
C ASP A 282 -25.40 -0.30 24.85
N ALA A 283 -25.47 -0.91 26.04
CA ALA A 283 -24.28 -1.12 26.87
C ALA A 283 -23.39 -2.24 26.29
N THR A 284 -24.01 -3.31 25.79
CA THR A 284 -23.30 -4.34 25.01
C THR A 284 -22.76 -3.78 23.71
N ARG A 285 -23.53 -2.99 22.96
CA ARG A 285 -23.08 -2.39 21.69
C ARG A 285 -21.93 -1.40 21.87
N ILE A 286 -21.99 -0.52 22.87
CA ILE A 286 -20.86 0.37 23.22
C ILE A 286 -19.61 -0.47 23.50
N LYS A 287 -19.74 -1.58 24.24
CA LYS A 287 -18.62 -2.48 24.50
C LYS A 287 -18.08 -3.15 23.23
N GLU A 288 -18.96 -3.65 22.35
CA GLU A 288 -18.54 -4.21 21.05
C GLU A 288 -17.81 -3.15 20.21
N ASN A 289 -18.32 -1.93 20.14
CA ASN A 289 -17.71 -0.81 19.41
C ASN A 289 -16.32 -0.46 19.98
N LEU A 290 -16.19 -0.29 21.30
CA LEU A 290 -14.90 0.02 21.93
C LEU A 290 -13.87 -1.11 21.78
N THR A 291 -14.30 -2.38 21.92
CA THR A 291 -13.42 -3.53 21.68
C THR A 291 -13.06 -3.69 20.20
N THR A 292 -13.95 -3.30 19.28
CA THR A 292 -13.65 -3.20 17.84
C THR A 292 -12.54 -2.18 17.61
N MET A 293 -12.64 -0.99 18.22
CA MET A 293 -11.58 0.02 18.10
C MET A 293 -10.26 -0.41 18.72
N TYR A 294 -10.25 -1.11 19.85
CA TYR A 294 -9.03 -1.75 20.36
C TYR A 294 -8.45 -2.75 19.34
N LYS A 295 -9.28 -3.66 18.81
CA LYS A 295 -8.84 -4.66 17.83
C LYS A 295 -8.23 -4.02 16.60
N GLN A 296 -8.86 -2.99 16.04
CA GLN A 296 -8.39 -2.35 14.83
C GLN A 296 -7.14 -1.51 15.11
N MET A 297 -7.19 -0.57 16.05
CA MET A 297 -6.08 0.36 16.31
C MET A 297 -4.88 -0.25 17.03
N VAL A 298 -5.05 -1.36 17.77
CA VAL A 298 -3.96 -1.99 18.56
C VAL A 298 -3.60 -3.37 18.02
N SER A 299 -4.54 -4.32 17.97
CA SER A 299 -4.22 -5.71 17.57
C SER A 299 -3.89 -5.81 16.07
N ASN A 300 -4.67 -5.17 15.21
CA ASN A 300 -4.58 -5.19 13.74
C ASN A 300 -3.81 -3.98 13.16
N ALA A 301 -3.01 -3.25 13.95
CA ALA A 301 -2.19 -2.12 13.47
C ALA A 301 -0.66 -2.37 13.54
N THR A 302 -0.27 -3.62 13.79
CA THR A 302 1.10 -4.10 14.06
C THR A 302 2.13 -3.83 12.96
N CYS A 303 1.70 -3.65 11.70
CA CYS A 303 2.59 -3.27 10.61
C CYS A 303 1.87 -2.50 9.49
N HIS A 304 2.65 -1.83 8.62
CA HIS A 304 2.16 -1.02 7.49
C HIS A 304 1.05 -1.70 6.65
N ARG A 305 1.23 -2.98 6.27
CA ARG A 305 0.26 -3.71 5.42
C ARG A 305 -1.06 -4.06 6.11
N LEU A 306 -1.13 -3.93 7.44
CA LEU A 306 -2.35 -4.10 8.20
C LEU A 306 -3.01 -2.74 8.48
N PHE A 307 -2.22 -1.69 8.74
CA PHE A 307 -2.77 -0.35 8.97
C PHE A 307 -3.23 0.34 7.68
N TYR A 308 -2.30 0.59 6.76
CA TYR A 308 -2.60 1.36 5.54
C TYR A 308 -3.28 0.52 4.44
N GLY A 309 -3.01 -0.79 4.40
CA GLY A 309 -3.45 -1.69 3.33
C GLY A 309 -2.29 -2.24 2.48
N GLU A 310 -2.61 -2.99 1.43
CA GLU A 310 -1.62 -3.57 0.52
C GLU A 310 -1.04 -2.53 -0.45
N PRO A 311 0.20 -2.75 -0.94
CA PRO A 311 0.80 -1.93 -1.99
C PRO A 311 -0.02 -1.85 -3.28
N TYR A 312 -0.01 -0.67 -3.89
CA TYR A 312 -0.67 -0.37 -5.16
C TYR A 312 0.17 0.67 -5.94
N SER A 313 0.65 0.27 -7.10
CA SER A 313 1.60 1.00 -7.95
C SER A 313 1.07 1.12 -9.38
N ALA A 314 1.62 2.03 -10.20
CA ALA A 314 1.20 2.19 -11.58
C ALA A 314 1.46 0.92 -12.41
N GLY A 315 0.39 0.32 -12.93
CA GLY A 315 0.38 -0.99 -13.60
C GLY A 315 -0.26 -2.12 -12.79
N ASP A 316 -0.61 -1.89 -11.52
CA ASP A 316 -1.36 -2.84 -10.69
C ASP A 316 -2.88 -2.77 -10.98
N GLU A 317 -3.56 -3.90 -10.85
CA GLU A 317 -5.03 -3.98 -10.81
C GLU A 317 -5.56 -3.35 -9.49
N PRO A 318 -6.78 -2.78 -9.47
CA PRO A 318 -7.37 -2.21 -8.25
C PRO A 318 -7.63 -3.27 -7.16
N ASP A 319 -7.96 -2.78 -5.96
CA ASP A 319 -8.36 -3.56 -4.78
C ASP A 319 -7.37 -4.62 -4.23
N PRO A 320 -6.05 -4.38 -4.18
CA PRO A 320 -5.08 -5.40 -3.75
C PRO A 320 -5.29 -5.91 -2.30
N GLY A 321 -5.84 -5.07 -1.41
CA GLY A 321 -6.21 -5.42 -0.04
C GLY A 321 -6.33 -4.19 0.86
N ALA A 322 -7.51 -3.99 1.45
CA ALA A 322 -7.80 -2.86 2.34
C ALA A 322 -6.96 -2.83 3.62
N GLY A 323 -6.84 -1.62 4.20
CA GLY A 323 -6.37 -1.43 5.56
C GLY A 323 -7.39 -1.92 6.60
N ASN A 324 -6.94 -2.06 7.85
CA ASN A 324 -7.77 -2.43 9.00
C ASN A 324 -8.95 -1.45 9.17
N ILE A 325 -8.67 -0.15 9.31
CA ILE A 325 -9.65 0.91 9.58
C ILE A 325 -10.61 1.12 8.42
N GLU A 326 -10.11 1.00 7.19
CA GLU A 326 -10.90 1.00 5.96
C GLU A 326 -11.93 -0.14 5.94
N THR A 327 -11.47 -1.37 6.21
CA THR A 327 -12.35 -2.55 6.30
C THR A 327 -13.37 -2.41 7.42
N THR A 328 -12.92 -1.99 8.61
CA THR A 328 -13.76 -1.79 9.80
C THR A 328 -13.08 -0.74 10.71
N PRO A 329 -13.75 0.37 11.08
CA PRO A 329 -15.18 0.62 10.95
C PRO A 329 -15.63 1.43 9.72
N HIS A 330 -14.73 1.94 8.86
CA HIS A 330 -15.09 2.86 7.76
C HIS A 330 -16.19 2.27 6.85
N ASN A 331 -15.95 1.10 6.24
CA ASN A 331 -16.93 0.46 5.37
C ASN A 331 -18.25 0.13 6.10
N ASN A 332 -18.19 -0.16 7.41
CA ASN A 332 -19.39 -0.41 8.23
C ASN A 332 -20.21 0.87 8.44
N ILE A 333 -19.58 2.00 8.71
CA ILE A 333 -20.25 3.30 8.92
C ILE A 333 -20.88 3.80 7.62
N HIS A 334 -20.20 3.69 6.49
CA HIS A 334 -20.77 3.96 5.16
C HIS A 334 -22.07 3.17 4.93
N LEU A 335 -22.03 1.84 5.12
CA LEU A 335 -23.18 0.96 4.98
C LEU A 335 -24.29 1.22 6.01
N TRP A 336 -23.96 1.76 7.19
CA TRP A 336 -24.91 2.07 8.26
C TRP A 336 -25.63 3.41 8.02
N VAL A 337 -24.95 4.44 7.49
CA VAL A 337 -25.57 5.75 7.25
C VAL A 337 -26.41 5.78 5.97
N GLY A 338 -25.96 5.16 4.87
CA GLY A 338 -26.65 5.22 3.57
C GLY A 338 -28.09 4.68 3.62
N ASP A 339 -29.03 5.31 2.93
CA ASP A 339 -30.44 4.93 2.93
C ASP A 339 -30.66 3.61 2.15
N PRO A 340 -31.06 2.50 2.81
CA PRO A 340 -31.28 1.21 2.15
C PRO A 340 -32.50 1.19 1.23
N THR A 341 -33.28 2.27 1.13
CA THR A 341 -34.39 2.40 0.18
C THR A 341 -33.97 3.00 -1.17
N GLN A 342 -32.77 3.60 -1.27
CA GLN A 342 -32.23 4.10 -2.54
C GLN A 342 -31.62 2.97 -3.40
N PRO A 343 -31.57 3.11 -4.74
CA PRO A 343 -31.24 2.00 -5.66
C PRO A 343 -29.88 1.31 -5.43
N ASN A 344 -28.87 2.05 -4.96
CA ASN A 344 -27.52 1.58 -4.67
C ASN A 344 -27.15 1.72 -3.18
N GLY A 345 -28.03 2.29 -2.35
CA GLY A 345 -27.77 2.64 -0.95
C GLY A 345 -27.28 4.08 -0.75
N GLU A 346 -27.64 4.98 -1.66
CA GLU A 346 -27.29 6.40 -1.61
C GLU A 346 -27.70 7.11 -0.29
N ASP A 347 -27.07 8.20 0.11
CA ASP A 347 -25.85 8.75 -0.48
C ASP A 347 -24.61 8.06 0.15
N MET A 348 -24.52 7.92 1.48
CA MET A 348 -23.35 7.36 2.17
C MET A 348 -23.01 5.89 1.89
N GLY A 349 -23.95 5.05 1.43
CA GLY A 349 -23.79 3.59 1.34
C GLY A 349 -23.11 3.05 0.08
N THR A 350 -22.63 3.92 -0.81
CA THR A 350 -21.83 3.60 -2.01
C THR A 350 -20.93 4.80 -2.37
N PHE A 351 -19.74 4.54 -2.92
CA PHE A 351 -18.70 5.58 -3.05
C PHE A 351 -19.06 6.69 -4.04
N TYR A 352 -19.76 6.38 -5.14
CA TYR A 352 -20.11 7.36 -6.18
C TYR A 352 -21.00 8.52 -5.65
N SER A 353 -21.60 8.34 -4.47
CA SER A 353 -22.54 9.25 -3.85
C SER A 353 -22.16 9.75 -2.46
N ALA A 354 -21.31 9.04 -1.72
CA ALA A 354 -21.14 9.26 -0.27
C ALA A 354 -20.80 10.71 0.10
N ALA A 355 -19.92 11.36 -0.66
CA ALA A 355 -19.50 12.73 -0.42
C ALA A 355 -20.54 13.82 -0.74
N ARG A 356 -21.76 13.47 -1.16
CA ARG A 356 -22.91 14.40 -1.20
C ARG A 356 -23.46 14.69 0.19
N ASP A 357 -23.36 13.73 1.11
CA ASP A 357 -23.80 13.90 2.50
C ASP A 357 -22.73 14.71 3.27
N PRO A 358 -23.07 15.86 3.90
CA PRO A 358 -22.13 16.61 4.74
C PRO A 358 -21.51 15.80 5.88
N VAL A 359 -22.14 14.70 6.34
CA VAL A 359 -21.60 13.81 7.37
C VAL A 359 -20.38 13.00 6.88
N PHE A 360 -20.24 12.78 5.57
CA PHE A 360 -19.09 12.09 4.96
C PHE A 360 -17.76 12.70 5.42
N TYR A 361 -17.65 14.03 5.28
CA TYR A 361 -16.45 14.77 5.62
C TYR A 361 -16.15 14.73 7.12
N SER A 362 -17.19 14.62 7.96
CA SER A 362 -17.02 14.46 9.41
C SER A 362 -16.64 13.02 9.80
N HIS A 363 -17.18 12.01 9.11
CA HIS A 363 -16.76 10.62 9.25
C HIS A 363 -15.27 10.46 8.88
N HIS A 364 -14.89 10.91 7.69
CA HIS A 364 -13.51 10.87 7.18
C HIS A 364 -12.55 11.73 7.99
N SER A 365 -13.00 12.86 8.55
CA SER A 365 -12.22 13.65 9.50
C SER A 365 -11.82 12.83 10.74
N ASN A 366 -12.65 11.87 11.20
CA ASN A 366 -12.24 10.95 12.27
C ASN A 366 -11.39 9.76 11.78
N VAL A 367 -11.56 9.32 10.53
CA VAL A 367 -10.62 8.36 9.88
C VAL A 367 -9.21 8.96 9.84
N ASP A 368 -9.06 10.22 9.44
CA ASP A 368 -7.77 10.92 9.46
C ASP A 368 -7.22 11.15 10.88
N ARG A 369 -8.10 11.36 11.87
CA ARG A 369 -7.74 11.35 13.30
C ARG A 369 -7.15 10.00 13.72
N MET A 370 -7.64 8.86 13.20
CA MET A 370 -7.05 7.54 13.49
C MET A 370 -5.59 7.44 13.03
N TRP A 371 -5.23 7.92 11.84
CA TRP A 371 -3.82 7.94 11.40
C TRP A 371 -2.94 8.80 12.32
N SER A 372 -3.47 9.93 12.79
CA SER A 372 -2.77 10.79 13.75
C SER A 372 -2.61 10.11 15.13
N ILE A 373 -3.63 9.40 15.63
CA ILE A 373 -3.56 8.61 16.88
C ILE A 373 -2.57 7.45 16.74
N TYR A 374 -2.58 6.74 15.61
CA TYR A 374 -1.67 5.62 15.32
C TYR A 374 -0.20 6.02 15.51
N LYS A 375 0.18 7.22 15.04
CA LYS A 375 1.54 7.73 15.18
C LYS A 375 1.78 8.36 16.55
N ASP A 376 1.05 9.42 16.89
CA ASP A 376 1.34 10.28 18.05
C ASP A 376 1.03 9.63 19.40
N LYS A 377 0.15 8.61 19.46
CA LYS A 377 -0.26 7.95 20.71
C LYS A 377 0.12 6.46 20.78
N LEU A 378 0.15 5.74 19.64
CA LEU A 378 0.46 4.29 19.60
C LEU A 378 1.88 3.95 19.10
N GLY A 379 2.64 4.92 18.58
CA GLY A 379 4.02 4.70 18.11
C GLY A 379 4.13 3.97 16.77
N GLY A 380 3.07 4.00 15.96
CA GLY A 380 3.07 3.62 14.55
C GLY A 380 3.96 4.54 13.70
N THR A 381 4.26 4.10 12.47
CA THR A 381 5.13 4.84 11.55
C THR A 381 4.52 4.92 10.15
N ASP A 382 4.91 5.93 9.38
CA ASP A 382 4.58 6.06 7.96
C ASP A 382 5.38 5.08 7.09
N ILE A 383 4.89 4.85 5.87
CA ILE A 383 5.55 3.99 4.87
C ILE A 383 6.73 4.74 4.24
N GLU A 384 7.92 4.12 4.26
CA GLU A 384 9.14 4.68 3.64
C GLU A 384 9.30 4.33 2.14
N ASN A 385 8.31 3.69 1.52
CA ASN A 385 8.43 3.30 0.11
C ASN A 385 8.16 4.48 -0.83
N THR A 386 9.05 4.71 -1.80
CA THR A 386 8.92 5.78 -2.79
C THR A 386 7.65 5.64 -3.63
N ASP A 387 7.25 4.42 -4.00
CA ASP A 387 6.03 4.20 -4.80
C ASP A 387 4.74 4.63 -4.07
N TRP A 388 4.80 4.74 -2.74
CA TRP A 388 3.72 5.29 -1.90
C TRP A 388 3.93 6.77 -1.66
N LEU A 389 5.10 7.18 -1.15
CA LEU A 389 5.47 8.56 -0.82
C LEU A 389 5.32 9.53 -2.01
N ASP A 390 5.57 9.02 -3.21
CA ASP A 390 5.63 9.81 -4.44
C ASP A 390 4.43 9.54 -5.34
N ALA A 391 3.39 8.85 -4.83
CA ALA A 391 2.08 8.81 -5.45
C ALA A 391 1.43 10.19 -5.39
N GLU A 392 0.78 10.59 -6.47
CA GLU A 392 0.30 11.95 -6.71
C GLU A 392 -1.22 11.99 -6.94
N PHE A 393 -1.84 13.07 -6.50
CA PHE A 393 -3.26 13.36 -6.72
C PHE A 393 -3.45 14.79 -7.22
N LEU A 394 -4.59 15.04 -7.88
CA LEU A 394 -5.06 16.37 -8.26
C LEU A 394 -6.31 16.75 -7.47
N PHE A 395 -6.29 17.96 -6.90
CA PHE A 395 -7.43 18.59 -6.23
C PHE A 395 -7.50 20.08 -6.60
N TYR A 396 -8.68 20.68 -6.54
CA TYR A 396 -8.84 22.12 -6.69
C TYR A 396 -8.71 22.83 -5.33
N ASP A 397 -7.95 23.93 -5.28
CA ASP A 397 -7.82 24.77 -4.08
C ASP A 397 -8.98 25.78 -3.92
N GLU A 398 -8.95 26.54 -2.83
CA GLU A 398 -9.98 27.55 -2.55
C GLU A 398 -10.01 28.72 -3.57
N LYS A 399 -8.94 28.89 -4.36
CA LYS A 399 -8.77 29.92 -5.39
C LYS A 399 -9.08 29.41 -6.81
N LYS A 400 -9.48 28.13 -6.96
CA LYS A 400 -9.71 27.40 -8.24
C LYS A 400 -8.43 27.06 -9.02
N ASN A 401 -7.26 27.03 -8.40
CA ASN A 401 -6.08 26.41 -8.99
C ASN A 401 -6.19 24.89 -8.90
N LEU A 402 -5.74 24.17 -9.94
CA LEU A 402 -5.62 22.72 -9.91
C LEU A 402 -4.25 22.35 -9.34
N MET A 403 -4.25 21.86 -8.11
CA MET A 403 -3.04 21.54 -7.34
C MET A 403 -2.66 20.07 -7.51
N ARG A 404 -1.38 19.81 -7.83
CA ARG A 404 -0.77 18.49 -7.70
C ARG A 404 -0.18 18.34 -6.30
N VAL A 405 -0.67 17.36 -5.57
CA VAL A 405 -0.16 16.96 -4.26
C VAL A 405 0.44 15.56 -4.34
N ASN A 406 1.30 15.24 -3.38
CA ASN A 406 1.91 13.92 -3.23
C ASN A 406 1.65 13.35 -1.83
N VAL A 407 1.92 12.07 -1.59
CA VAL A 407 1.73 11.47 -0.26
C VAL A 407 2.75 11.98 0.77
N ARG A 408 4.03 12.18 0.40
CA ARG A 408 5.11 12.56 1.34
C ARG A 408 4.87 13.89 2.07
N ASP A 409 4.17 14.84 1.46
CA ASP A 409 3.87 16.14 2.07
C ASP A 409 2.61 16.10 2.96
N SER A 410 1.80 15.04 2.85
CA SER A 410 0.60 14.83 3.68
C SER A 410 0.89 14.32 5.10
N LEU A 411 2.10 13.80 5.37
CA LEU A 411 2.37 12.95 6.53
C LEU A 411 2.17 13.66 7.89
N ASP A 412 2.38 14.97 7.94
CA ASP A 412 2.37 15.77 9.17
C ASP A 412 1.30 16.87 9.10
N THR A 413 0.17 16.66 9.80
CA THR A 413 -0.96 17.60 9.80
C THR A 413 -0.58 18.99 10.32
N LYS A 414 0.44 19.08 11.18
CA LYS A 414 0.92 20.35 11.75
C LYS A 414 1.62 21.20 10.68
N LYS A 415 2.20 20.59 9.65
CA LYS A 415 2.67 21.29 8.43
C LYS A 415 1.53 21.65 7.48
N LEU A 416 0.44 20.89 7.47
CA LEU A 416 -0.82 21.26 6.80
C LEU A 416 -1.66 22.28 7.61
N GLY A 417 -1.11 22.78 8.72
CA GLY A 417 -1.72 23.80 9.56
C GLY A 417 -2.92 23.34 10.38
N TYR A 418 -3.12 22.04 10.64
CA TYR A 418 -4.25 21.54 11.45
C TYR A 418 -3.90 20.43 12.45
N VAL A 419 -4.75 20.31 13.47
CA VAL A 419 -4.71 19.28 14.52
C VAL A 419 -6.13 18.89 14.92
N TYR A 420 -6.25 17.86 15.76
CA TYR A 420 -7.49 17.43 16.39
C TYR A 420 -7.54 17.90 17.85
N ASP A 421 -8.73 18.10 18.40
CA ASP A 421 -8.89 18.41 19.82
C ASP A 421 -8.31 17.28 20.71
N GLU A 422 -7.29 17.62 21.51
CA GLU A 422 -6.63 16.68 22.42
C GLU A 422 -7.40 16.44 23.74
N ASN A 423 -8.45 17.22 24.02
CA ASN A 423 -9.28 17.03 25.21
C ASN A 423 -10.23 15.82 25.08
N VAL A 424 -10.39 15.28 23.87
CA VAL A 424 -11.31 14.19 23.57
C VAL A 424 -10.72 12.84 24.00
N SER A 425 -11.38 12.21 24.98
CA SER A 425 -10.98 10.91 25.54
C SER A 425 -10.90 9.79 24.49
N ILE A 426 -9.99 8.84 24.70
CA ILE A 426 -9.78 7.66 23.83
C ILE A 426 -10.12 6.37 24.62
N PRO A 427 -11.40 6.10 24.94
CA PRO A 427 -11.82 5.07 25.90
C PRO A 427 -11.57 3.63 25.44
N TRP A 428 -11.37 3.40 24.13
CA TRP A 428 -11.09 2.07 23.60
C TRP A 428 -9.70 1.54 23.97
N LEU A 429 -8.76 2.37 24.45
CA LEU A 429 -7.42 1.93 24.85
C LEU A 429 -7.43 0.85 25.95
N ASP A 430 -8.40 0.91 26.86
CA ASP A 430 -8.57 -0.08 27.94
C ASP A 430 -9.50 -1.25 27.53
N SER A 431 -10.11 -1.21 26.35
CA SER A 431 -11.17 -2.12 25.91
C SER A 431 -10.65 -3.39 25.23
N LYS A 432 -9.55 -3.95 25.74
CA LYS A 432 -8.92 -5.17 25.21
C LYS A 432 -9.93 -6.35 25.18
N PRO A 433 -10.07 -7.10 24.07
CA PRO A 433 -10.91 -8.28 24.02
C PRO A 433 -10.47 -9.37 25.01
N THR A 434 -11.41 -10.27 25.33
CA THR A 434 -11.19 -11.40 26.23
C THR A 434 -11.68 -12.70 25.60
N ALA A 435 -10.95 -13.80 25.82
CA ALA A 435 -11.39 -15.12 25.37
C ALA A 435 -12.68 -15.54 26.09
N ARG A 436 -13.63 -16.10 25.36
CA ARG A 436 -14.87 -16.67 25.88
C ARG A 436 -14.64 -18.07 26.46
N LYS A 437 -13.76 -18.87 25.83
CA LYS A 437 -13.41 -20.23 26.26
C LYS A 437 -12.30 -20.22 27.31
N SER A 438 -12.38 -21.12 28.30
CA SER A 438 -11.28 -21.37 29.23
C SER A 438 -10.19 -22.24 28.58
N THR A 439 -8.96 -22.18 29.10
CA THR A 439 -7.77 -22.87 28.56
C THR A 439 -8.00 -24.37 28.27
N ASN A 440 -8.76 -25.06 29.12
CA ASN A 440 -9.10 -26.48 28.98
C ASN A 440 -10.07 -26.79 27.82
N LYS A 441 -10.59 -25.77 27.11
CA LYS A 441 -11.46 -25.89 25.92
C LYS A 441 -10.98 -25.04 24.73
N ARG A 442 -9.70 -24.66 24.68
CA ARG A 442 -9.17 -23.67 23.70
C ARG A 442 -9.17 -24.05 22.20
N LYS A 443 -9.75 -25.20 21.82
CA LYS A 443 -9.93 -25.63 20.42
C LYS A 443 -11.40 -25.53 20.01
N ALA A 444 -11.62 -25.38 18.71
CA ALA A 444 -12.94 -25.50 18.10
C ALA A 444 -13.44 -26.95 18.18
N THR A 445 -14.73 -27.10 18.48
CA THR A 445 -15.42 -28.40 18.55
C THR A 445 -16.00 -28.76 17.18
N VAL A 446 -15.13 -28.85 16.16
CA VAL A 446 -15.49 -29.15 14.77
C VAL A 446 -14.96 -30.54 14.40
N SER A 447 -15.78 -31.39 13.77
CA SER A 447 -15.32 -32.71 13.32
C SER A 447 -14.37 -32.57 12.13
N SER A 448 -13.43 -33.50 11.98
CA SER A 448 -12.56 -33.57 10.81
C SER A 448 -13.29 -33.85 9.50
N SER A 449 -14.56 -34.28 9.57
CA SER A 449 -15.48 -34.38 8.41
C SER A 449 -16.00 -33.03 7.92
N ASP A 450 -16.02 -32.02 8.79
CA ASP A 450 -16.74 -30.75 8.58
C ASP A 450 -15.77 -29.61 8.23
N LEU A 451 -14.47 -29.92 8.20
CA LEU A 451 -13.40 -29.01 7.77
C LEU A 451 -13.35 -28.93 6.25
N SER A 452 -13.48 -27.73 5.70
CA SER A 452 -13.23 -27.47 4.28
C SER A 452 -11.74 -27.61 3.97
N THR A 453 -11.42 -28.55 3.09
CA THR A 453 -10.05 -28.92 2.69
C THR A 453 -9.75 -28.68 1.21
N THR A 454 -10.76 -28.26 0.43
CA THR A 454 -10.66 -28.03 -1.02
C THR A 454 -10.85 -26.56 -1.32
N PHE A 455 -9.93 -25.98 -2.08
CA PHE A 455 -9.98 -24.58 -2.52
C PHE A 455 -9.65 -24.46 -4.02
N PRO A 456 -10.21 -23.48 -4.76
CA PRO A 456 -11.11 -22.43 -4.28
C PRO A 456 -12.48 -22.96 -3.83
N ALA A 457 -13.08 -22.29 -2.85
CA ALA A 457 -14.36 -22.67 -2.23
C ALA A 457 -15.36 -21.51 -2.29
N THR A 458 -16.63 -21.79 -2.53
CA THR A 458 -17.70 -20.79 -2.46
C THR A 458 -18.17 -20.63 -1.01
N LEU A 459 -18.22 -19.39 -0.52
CA LEU A 459 -18.70 -19.03 0.81
C LEU A 459 -20.21 -18.72 0.76
N SER A 460 -21.03 -19.74 0.46
CA SER A 460 -22.50 -19.66 0.59
C SER A 460 -22.97 -19.82 2.04
N ASP A 461 -22.24 -20.63 2.80
CA ASP A 461 -22.56 -21.07 4.16
C ASP A 461 -21.33 -20.92 5.06
N ILE A 462 -21.47 -21.24 6.35
CA ILE A 462 -20.34 -21.25 7.29
C ILE A 462 -19.33 -22.34 6.89
N ILE A 463 -18.05 -21.98 6.76
CA ILE A 463 -16.97 -22.95 6.52
C ILE A 463 -15.91 -22.87 7.63
N SER A 464 -15.50 -24.02 8.15
CA SER A 464 -14.39 -24.16 9.11
C SER A 464 -13.16 -24.75 8.39
N VAL A 465 -11.96 -24.27 8.71
CA VAL A 465 -10.71 -24.61 8.00
C VAL A 465 -9.58 -24.81 9.00
N GLU A 466 -8.87 -25.94 8.97
CA GLU A 466 -7.66 -26.10 9.78
C GLU A 466 -6.44 -25.46 9.08
N VAL A 467 -5.94 -24.38 9.66
CA VAL A 467 -4.81 -23.59 9.14
C VAL A 467 -3.55 -23.88 9.94
N THR A 468 -2.52 -24.41 9.28
CA THR A 468 -1.21 -24.68 9.91
C THR A 468 -0.47 -23.37 10.23
N ARG A 469 0.12 -23.28 11.43
CA ARG A 469 0.89 -22.12 11.88
C ARG A 469 2.38 -22.18 11.47
N PRO A 470 3.03 -21.04 11.20
CA PRO A 470 4.45 -20.99 10.87
C PRO A 470 5.35 -21.31 12.08
N SER A 471 4.98 -20.88 13.30
CA SER A 471 5.72 -21.17 14.52
C SER A 471 5.02 -22.24 15.35
N LYS A 472 5.70 -23.38 15.53
CA LYS A 472 5.26 -24.50 16.39
C LYS A 472 5.69 -24.35 17.86
N THR A 473 6.17 -23.17 18.24
CA THR A 473 6.63 -22.83 19.59
C THR A 473 6.20 -21.42 19.97
N LYS A 474 6.02 -21.20 21.29
CA LYS A 474 5.71 -19.89 21.88
C LYS A 474 6.80 -18.87 21.50
N ARG A 475 6.44 -17.84 20.72
CA ARG A 475 7.37 -16.81 20.24
C ARG A 475 7.72 -15.84 21.37
N THR A 476 8.98 -15.47 21.50
CA THR A 476 9.40 -14.44 22.48
C THR A 476 8.86 -13.06 22.11
N ALA A 477 8.70 -12.16 23.10
CA ALA A 477 8.25 -10.78 22.85
C ALA A 477 9.13 -10.04 21.80
N ALA A 478 10.44 -10.33 21.76
CA ALA A 478 11.34 -9.78 20.76
C ALA A 478 11.07 -10.30 19.34
N GLN A 479 10.68 -11.58 19.20
CA GLN A 479 10.27 -12.15 17.90
C GLN A 479 8.93 -11.56 17.46
N LYS A 480 7.95 -11.47 18.35
CA LYS A 480 6.62 -10.86 18.10
C LYS A 480 6.72 -9.40 17.67
N LYS A 481 7.59 -8.61 18.33
CA LYS A 481 7.84 -7.21 17.95
C LYS A 481 8.58 -7.06 16.61
N ALA A 482 9.34 -8.06 16.17
CA ALA A 482 10.08 -8.05 14.91
C ALA A 482 9.28 -8.58 13.72
N GLN A 483 8.41 -9.57 13.94
CA GLN A 483 7.54 -10.16 12.94
C GLN A 483 6.18 -10.47 13.57
N ASP A 484 5.12 -9.91 13.00
CA ASP A 484 3.76 -10.30 13.31
C ASP A 484 3.43 -11.67 12.67
N GLU A 485 2.56 -12.44 13.30
CA GLU A 485 1.99 -13.68 12.76
C GLU A 485 0.58 -13.33 12.30
N VAL A 486 0.36 -13.41 10.99
CA VAL A 486 -0.82 -12.85 10.32
C VAL A 486 -1.58 -13.98 9.64
N LEU A 487 -2.88 -14.06 9.92
CA LEU A 487 -3.83 -14.86 9.18
C LEU A 487 -4.19 -14.12 7.89
N VAL A 488 -4.10 -14.81 6.75
CA VAL A 488 -4.38 -14.22 5.44
C VAL A 488 -5.33 -15.10 4.66
N ILE A 489 -6.51 -14.55 4.37
CA ILE A 489 -7.53 -15.13 3.50
C ILE A 489 -7.26 -14.61 2.09
N LYS A 490 -6.87 -15.49 1.18
CA LYS A 490 -6.36 -15.14 -0.16
C LYS A 490 -7.40 -15.31 -1.24
N GLY A 491 -7.33 -14.42 -2.24
CA GLY A 491 -8.12 -14.52 -3.46
C GLY A 491 -9.62 -14.55 -3.16
N ILE A 492 -10.07 -13.59 -2.37
CA ILE A 492 -11.48 -13.29 -2.13
C ILE A 492 -12.01 -12.67 -3.43
N GLU A 493 -12.83 -13.40 -4.18
CA GLU A 493 -13.34 -12.97 -5.49
C GLU A 493 -14.87 -12.87 -5.48
N PHE A 494 -15.39 -11.72 -5.92
CA PHE A 494 -16.81 -11.38 -5.90
C PHE A 494 -17.13 -10.25 -6.90
N ALA A 495 -18.42 -9.95 -7.11
CA ALA A 495 -18.85 -8.85 -7.96
C ALA A 495 -18.91 -7.53 -7.15
N GLY A 496 -18.13 -6.51 -7.55
CA GLY A 496 -17.99 -5.25 -6.79
C GLY A 496 -19.27 -4.43 -6.66
N ASN A 497 -20.26 -4.65 -7.52
CA ASN A 497 -21.56 -3.98 -7.41
C ASN A 497 -22.44 -4.47 -6.25
N GLU A 498 -21.97 -5.42 -5.44
CA GLU A 498 -22.69 -5.94 -4.27
C GLU A 498 -21.95 -5.64 -2.96
N THR A 499 -22.73 -5.55 -1.87
CA THR A 499 -22.16 -5.49 -0.53
C THR A 499 -21.74 -6.89 -0.13
N VAL A 500 -20.48 -7.07 0.24
CA VAL A 500 -19.95 -8.33 0.76
C VAL A 500 -19.51 -8.13 2.20
N LYS A 501 -20.01 -8.96 3.12
CA LYS A 501 -19.51 -9.07 4.49
C LYS A 501 -19.44 -10.53 4.91
N PHE A 502 -18.31 -10.92 5.48
CA PHE A 502 -18.20 -12.15 6.25
C PHE A 502 -17.34 -11.93 7.49
N ASP A 503 -17.72 -12.63 8.56
CA ASP A 503 -17.06 -12.55 9.86
C ASP A 503 -16.01 -13.69 9.96
N VAL A 504 -14.93 -13.44 10.69
CA VAL A 504 -13.79 -14.38 10.83
C VAL A 504 -13.59 -14.71 12.30
N TYR A 505 -13.72 -16.00 12.63
CA TYR A 505 -13.50 -16.53 13.97
C TYR A 505 -12.30 -17.47 14.01
N VAL A 506 -11.61 -17.55 15.15
CA VAL A 506 -10.43 -18.41 15.36
C VAL A 506 -10.61 -19.25 16.63
N ASN A 507 -10.43 -20.56 16.47
CA ASN A 507 -10.64 -21.61 17.48
C ASN A 507 -12.05 -21.66 18.12
N ASP A 508 -13.03 -21.03 17.49
CA ASP A 508 -14.40 -20.96 18.03
C ASP A 508 -15.30 -22.11 17.57
N ASP A 509 -16.41 -22.33 18.28
CA ASP A 509 -17.40 -23.37 17.93
C ASP A 509 -18.41 -22.82 16.90
N ALA A 510 -18.47 -23.41 15.70
CA ALA A 510 -19.28 -22.90 14.58
C ALA A 510 -20.78 -22.83 14.90
N ASP A 511 -21.31 -23.79 15.66
CA ASP A 511 -22.72 -23.85 16.10
C ASP A 511 -23.05 -22.85 17.22
N SER A 512 -22.05 -22.18 17.80
CA SER A 512 -22.22 -21.29 18.95
C SER A 512 -21.11 -20.24 18.98
N LEU A 513 -21.09 -19.36 17.99
CA LEU A 513 -20.09 -18.30 17.85
C LEU A 513 -20.07 -17.32 19.03
N ALA A 514 -18.93 -16.67 19.26
CA ALA A 514 -18.74 -15.64 20.28
C ALA A 514 -19.31 -14.28 19.86
N GLY A 515 -19.55 -13.38 20.83
CA GLY A 515 -19.86 -11.97 20.57
C GLY A 515 -18.65 -11.19 20.04
N LYS A 516 -18.88 -10.03 19.42
CA LYS A 516 -17.83 -9.24 18.75
C LYS A 516 -16.78 -8.71 19.75
N ASP A 517 -17.15 -8.61 21.03
CA ASP A 517 -16.26 -8.25 22.16
C ASP A 517 -15.25 -9.36 22.59
N LYS A 518 -15.29 -10.55 21.99
CA LYS A 518 -14.46 -11.70 22.38
C LYS A 518 -13.21 -11.88 21.50
N SER A 519 -12.14 -12.45 22.07
CA SER A 519 -10.89 -12.70 21.34
C SER A 519 -11.03 -13.73 20.21
N GLU A 520 -12.02 -14.61 20.29
CA GLU A 520 -12.36 -15.57 19.22
C GLU A 520 -12.81 -14.90 17.91
N PHE A 521 -13.46 -13.71 17.97
CA PHE A 521 -13.81 -12.92 16.78
C PHE A 521 -12.58 -12.12 16.31
N ALA A 522 -11.90 -12.59 15.26
CA ALA A 522 -10.65 -12.01 14.76
C ALA A 522 -10.88 -10.73 13.93
N GLY A 523 -12.04 -10.58 13.30
CA GLY A 523 -12.42 -9.42 12.50
C GLY A 523 -13.47 -9.76 11.44
N SER A 524 -13.69 -8.84 10.49
CA SER A 524 -14.57 -9.03 9.32
C SER A 524 -13.80 -8.75 8.02
N PHE A 525 -14.27 -9.28 6.90
CA PHE A 525 -14.13 -8.62 5.59
C PHE A 525 -15.41 -7.83 5.31
N VAL A 526 -15.30 -6.60 4.81
CA VAL A 526 -16.45 -5.71 4.52
C VAL A 526 -16.17 -4.92 3.23
N HIS A 527 -17.16 -4.89 2.33
CA HIS A 527 -17.07 -4.25 1.03
C HIS A 527 -18.24 -3.28 0.79
N VAL A 528 -17.94 -2.01 0.49
CA VAL A 528 -18.90 -0.99 0.04
C VAL A 528 -19.08 -1.11 -1.49
N PRO A 529 -20.32 -1.18 -2.03
CA PRO A 529 -20.54 -1.33 -3.46
C PRO A 529 -19.90 -0.19 -4.28
N HIS A 530 -19.07 -0.57 -5.25
CA HIS A 530 -18.50 0.28 -6.29
C HIS A 530 -18.08 -0.64 -7.46
N LYS A 531 -18.22 -0.22 -8.72
CA LYS A 531 -18.26 -1.15 -9.86
C LYS A 531 -17.09 -1.01 -10.83
N HIS A 532 -16.08 -1.86 -10.68
CA HIS A 532 -15.02 -2.04 -11.67
C HIS A 532 -15.45 -2.90 -12.89
N LYS A 533 -14.65 -2.85 -13.97
CA LYS A 533 -14.86 -3.62 -15.22
C LYS A 533 -14.75 -5.15 -15.08
N LYS A 534 -14.33 -5.65 -13.90
CA LYS A 534 -14.03 -7.07 -13.60
C LYS A 534 -14.64 -7.43 -12.23
N ASN A 535 -14.68 -8.72 -11.90
CA ASN A 535 -14.82 -9.14 -10.50
C ASN A 535 -13.66 -8.56 -9.68
N ILE A 536 -13.94 -8.08 -8.47
CA ILE A 536 -12.93 -7.66 -7.51
C ILE A 536 -12.25 -8.92 -6.97
N LYS A 537 -10.91 -8.90 -6.85
CA LYS A 537 -10.12 -10.06 -6.41
C LYS A 537 -9.04 -9.65 -5.39
N THR A 538 -9.43 -9.68 -4.12
CA THR A 538 -8.67 -9.08 -3.01
C THR A 538 -8.22 -10.10 -1.97
N ASN A 539 -7.65 -9.63 -0.85
CA ASN A 539 -7.18 -10.46 0.27
C ASN A 539 -7.51 -9.79 1.61
N LEU A 540 -7.96 -10.55 2.62
CA LEU A 540 -8.06 -10.06 4.00
C LEU A 540 -6.80 -10.47 4.78
N ARG A 541 -6.31 -9.55 5.62
CA ARG A 541 -5.23 -9.79 6.58
C ARG A 541 -5.71 -9.47 7.99
N LEU A 542 -5.47 -10.38 8.94
CA LEU A 542 -5.75 -10.17 10.35
C LEU A 542 -4.51 -10.55 11.16
N SER A 543 -4.10 -9.67 12.08
CA SER A 543 -3.06 -9.99 13.06
C SER A 543 -3.61 -11.05 14.02
N ILE A 544 -2.85 -12.11 14.23
CA ILE A 544 -3.18 -13.12 15.23
C ILE A 544 -2.16 -13.19 16.37
N THR A 545 -1.15 -12.32 16.43
CA THR A 545 -0.15 -12.38 17.51
C THR A 545 -0.75 -12.15 18.91
N SER A 546 -1.63 -11.17 19.10
CA SER A 546 -2.27 -10.95 20.41
C SER A 546 -3.36 -11.98 20.69
N LEU A 547 -4.18 -12.29 19.67
CA LEU A 547 -5.23 -13.31 19.70
C LEU A 547 -4.67 -14.69 20.12
N LEU A 548 -3.50 -15.08 19.63
CA LEU A 548 -2.82 -16.33 20.03
C LEU A 548 -2.40 -16.36 21.50
N GLU A 549 -2.05 -15.21 22.11
CA GLU A 549 -1.82 -15.10 23.56
C GLU A 549 -3.12 -15.19 24.34
N GLU A 550 -4.16 -14.51 23.87
CA GLU A 550 -5.48 -14.42 24.52
C GLU A 550 -6.22 -15.77 24.54
N LEU A 551 -6.12 -16.55 23.47
CA LEU A 551 -6.69 -17.89 23.35
C LEU A 551 -5.77 -19.02 23.88
N ASP A 552 -4.60 -18.71 24.46
CA ASP A 552 -3.55 -19.67 24.87
C ASP A 552 -3.09 -20.62 23.73
N ALA A 553 -3.30 -20.22 22.48
CA ALA A 553 -3.07 -21.04 21.28
C ALA A 553 -1.63 -20.95 20.74
N GLU A 554 -0.74 -20.16 21.37
CA GLU A 554 0.65 -19.95 20.94
C GLU A 554 1.49 -21.22 20.73
N THR A 555 1.10 -22.33 21.36
CA THR A 555 1.80 -23.63 21.29
C THR A 555 1.13 -24.63 20.36
N ASP A 556 -0.05 -24.32 19.82
CA ASP A 556 -0.77 -25.22 18.91
C ASP A 556 -0.15 -25.18 17.50
N ASN A 557 -0.07 -26.34 16.84
CA ASN A 557 0.51 -26.47 15.49
C ASN A 557 -0.37 -25.85 14.40
N SER A 558 -1.66 -25.68 14.69
CA SER A 558 -2.73 -25.34 13.78
C SER A 558 -3.85 -24.62 14.54
N LEU A 559 -4.66 -23.87 13.81
CA LEU A 559 -5.86 -23.19 14.29
C LEU A 559 -7.05 -23.64 13.44
N VAL A 560 -8.25 -23.66 14.02
CA VAL A 560 -9.47 -23.74 13.22
C VAL A 560 -9.93 -22.31 12.95
N VAL A 561 -10.04 -21.94 11.68
CA VAL A 561 -10.55 -20.64 11.25
C VAL A 561 -11.94 -20.85 10.66
N THR A 562 -12.93 -20.13 11.16
CA THR A 562 -14.32 -20.24 10.74
C THR A 562 -14.74 -18.95 10.05
N LEU A 563 -15.17 -19.06 8.79
CA LEU A 563 -15.68 -17.95 7.98
C LEU A 563 -17.21 -18.02 7.95
N VAL A 564 -17.85 -16.89 8.25
CA VAL A 564 -19.30 -16.81 8.47
C VAL A 564 -19.87 -15.75 7.53
N PRO A 565 -20.52 -16.11 6.41
CA PRO A 565 -21.13 -15.12 5.51
C PRO A 565 -22.25 -14.35 6.22
N LYS A 566 -22.30 -13.04 5.99
CA LYS A 566 -23.30 -12.11 6.57
C LYS A 566 -24.07 -11.37 5.50
N VAL A 567 -23.38 -10.89 4.47
CA VAL A 567 -23.95 -10.17 3.32
C VAL A 567 -23.24 -10.59 2.05
N GLY A 568 -24.00 -10.79 0.98
CA GLY A 568 -23.49 -11.04 -0.37
C GLY A 568 -24.61 -11.58 -1.24
N LYS A 569 -24.79 -11.03 -2.45
CA LYS A 569 -25.59 -11.67 -3.49
C LYS A 569 -24.65 -12.33 -4.51
N GLY A 570 -24.88 -13.60 -4.79
CA GLY A 570 -24.01 -14.39 -5.67
C GLY A 570 -22.79 -15.01 -4.97
N PRO A 571 -21.93 -15.71 -5.74
CA PRO A 571 -20.87 -16.55 -5.17
C PRO A 571 -19.64 -15.74 -4.75
N ILE A 572 -19.49 -15.51 -3.44
CA ILE A 572 -18.20 -15.13 -2.86
C ILE A 572 -17.26 -16.34 -2.95
N THR A 573 -16.13 -16.20 -3.65
CA THR A 573 -15.14 -17.28 -3.78
C THR A 573 -13.93 -17.00 -2.91
N ILE A 574 -13.48 -17.99 -2.14
CA ILE A 574 -12.28 -17.94 -1.31
C ILE A 574 -11.20 -18.81 -1.94
N GLY A 575 -10.06 -18.22 -2.30
CA GLY A 575 -8.92 -18.93 -2.91
C GLY A 575 -8.07 -19.77 -1.94
N GLY A 576 -8.17 -19.52 -0.63
CA GLY A 576 -7.54 -20.33 0.42
C GLY A 576 -7.05 -19.52 1.63
N LEU A 577 -6.69 -20.20 2.71
CA LEU A 577 -6.24 -19.59 3.97
C LEU A 577 -4.83 -20.05 4.33
N HIS A 578 -4.03 -19.16 4.93
CA HIS A 578 -2.73 -19.50 5.50
C HIS A 578 -2.30 -18.49 6.57
N CYS A 579 -1.43 -18.91 7.50
CA CYS A 579 -0.75 -18.01 8.44
C CYS A 579 0.71 -17.79 7.99
N ASN A 580 1.21 -16.56 8.07
CA ASN A 580 2.60 -16.25 7.76
C ASN A 580 3.26 -15.31 8.80
N GLU A 581 4.59 -15.34 8.89
CA GLU A 581 5.34 -14.32 9.64
C GLU A 581 5.62 -13.13 8.71
N ASN A 582 4.99 -11.98 8.98
CA ASN A 582 5.22 -10.72 8.26
C ASN A 582 6.25 -9.87 9.04
N PRO A 583 7.37 -9.46 8.43
CA PRO A 583 8.29 -8.52 9.07
C PRO A 583 7.62 -7.17 9.30
N ASN A 584 7.61 -6.70 10.55
CA ASN A 584 7.04 -5.40 10.85
C ASN A 584 7.84 -4.32 10.12
N ASN A 585 7.10 -3.47 9.38
CA ASN A 585 7.52 -2.34 8.58
C ASN A 585 8.71 -2.64 7.64
N ALA A 586 8.37 -2.97 6.38
CA ALA A 586 9.29 -3.42 5.36
C ALA A 586 9.19 -2.57 4.09
N SER A 587 9.92 -1.45 4.09
CA SER A 587 10.47 -0.85 2.87
C SER A 587 11.41 -1.85 2.16
N ILE A 588 11.63 -1.62 0.86
CA ILE A 588 12.39 -2.40 -0.14
C ILE A 588 13.24 -3.55 0.43
N ASP A 589 13.03 -4.80 -0.04
CA ASP A 589 13.58 -6.04 0.52
C ASP A 589 15.11 -6.21 0.40
N THR A 590 15.81 -5.41 1.21
CA THR A 590 17.19 -5.61 1.67
C THR A 590 17.30 -6.68 2.77
N LYS A 591 16.16 -7.28 3.17
CA LYS A 591 16.03 -8.30 4.19
C LYS A 591 16.27 -9.72 3.64
N LYS A 592 16.37 -9.92 2.30
CA LYS A 592 16.75 -11.20 1.66
C LYS A 592 17.92 -11.89 2.37
N LEU A 593 17.70 -13.16 2.70
CA LEU A 593 18.58 -13.96 3.55
C LEU A 593 19.35 -14.98 2.72
N GLY A 594 20.68 -14.87 2.73
CA GLY A 594 21.56 -15.96 2.34
C GLY A 594 21.72 -16.96 3.49
N TYR A 595 21.94 -18.23 3.15
CA TYR A 595 22.41 -19.24 4.09
C TYR A 595 23.79 -19.70 3.66
N VAL A 596 24.77 -19.63 4.56
CA VAL A 596 26.15 -20.08 4.34
C VAL A 596 26.58 -20.98 5.48
N TYR A 597 27.62 -21.79 5.30
CA TYR A 597 28.20 -22.53 6.41
C TYR A 597 29.29 -21.71 7.10
N ASP A 598 29.25 -21.64 8.42
CA ASP A 598 30.33 -21.04 9.20
C ASP A 598 31.57 -21.97 9.29
N GLU A 599 32.66 -21.44 9.85
CA GLU A 599 33.91 -22.18 10.15
C GLU A 599 33.71 -23.47 10.96
N LYS A 600 32.57 -23.59 11.66
CA LYS A 600 32.17 -24.70 12.53
C LYS A 600 31.22 -25.69 11.84
N LYS A 601 30.88 -25.45 10.56
CA LYS A 601 29.92 -26.17 9.70
C LYS A 601 28.46 -26.08 10.17
N ASN A 602 28.09 -25.03 10.89
CA ASN A 602 26.69 -24.68 11.16
C ASN A 602 26.15 -23.88 9.96
N LEU A 603 24.89 -24.11 9.57
CA LEU A 603 24.23 -23.27 8.56
C LEU A 603 23.80 -21.94 9.22
N VAL A 604 24.48 -20.85 8.90
CA VAL A 604 24.22 -19.51 9.44
C VAL A 604 23.46 -18.63 8.43
N ARG A 605 22.53 -17.85 8.96
CA ARG A 605 21.63 -16.94 8.22
C ARG A 605 22.28 -15.55 8.14
N VAL A 606 22.55 -15.07 6.92
CA VAL A 606 23.23 -13.78 6.65
C VAL A 606 22.27 -12.88 5.86
N LYS A 607 22.13 -11.61 6.25
CA LYS A 607 21.33 -10.63 5.49
C LYS A 607 22.14 -10.11 4.31
N PHE A 608 21.53 -9.98 3.14
CA PHE A 608 22.21 -9.48 1.94
C PHE A 608 22.89 -8.12 2.18
N ARG A 609 22.20 -7.19 2.85
CA ARG A 609 22.76 -5.88 3.24
C ARG A 609 24.06 -5.98 4.07
N ASP A 610 24.20 -7.01 4.90
CA ASP A 610 25.33 -7.15 5.81
C ASP A 610 26.57 -7.68 5.05
N SER A 611 26.40 -8.28 3.86
CA SER A 611 27.50 -8.63 2.94
C SER A 611 28.03 -7.49 2.08
N LEU A 612 27.33 -6.34 2.02
CA LEU A 612 27.78 -5.14 1.30
C LEU A 612 28.83 -4.33 2.08
N ASP A 613 29.04 -4.62 3.37
CA ASP A 613 30.04 -3.96 4.21
C ASP A 613 31.16 -4.94 4.58
N THR A 614 32.26 -4.88 3.83
CA THR A 614 33.43 -5.75 4.03
C THR A 614 34.01 -5.65 5.44
N LYS A 615 33.94 -4.47 6.08
CA LYS A 615 34.42 -4.27 7.46
C LYS A 615 33.56 -5.05 8.46
N LYS A 616 32.24 -5.14 8.24
CA LYS A 616 31.35 -6.00 9.04
C LYS A 616 31.62 -7.49 8.79
N LEU A 617 32.06 -7.86 7.58
CA LEU A 617 32.57 -9.20 7.26
C LEU A 617 33.99 -9.48 7.81
N GLY A 618 34.59 -8.53 8.54
CA GLY A 618 35.87 -8.71 9.21
C GLY A 618 37.12 -8.52 8.32
N TYR A 619 36.97 -8.00 7.09
CA TYR A 619 38.10 -7.74 6.20
C TYR A 619 38.07 -6.34 5.58
N VAL A 620 39.24 -5.84 5.21
CA VAL A 620 39.40 -4.71 4.31
C VAL A 620 40.33 -5.13 3.19
N TYR A 621 40.04 -4.72 1.96
CA TYR A 621 41.04 -4.75 0.90
C TYR A 621 42.16 -3.77 1.27
N ASP A 622 43.41 -4.19 1.11
CA ASP A 622 44.55 -3.31 1.35
C ASP A 622 44.52 -2.16 0.34
N LYS A 623 44.48 -0.93 0.86
CA LYS A 623 44.41 0.30 0.06
C LYS A 623 45.74 0.68 -0.57
N ASN A 624 46.84 0.06 -0.13
CA ASN A 624 48.19 0.30 -0.65
C ASN A 624 48.55 -0.62 -1.81
N VAL A 625 47.70 -1.62 -2.11
CA VAL A 625 47.81 -2.42 -3.33
C VAL A 625 47.47 -1.52 -4.52
N SER A 626 48.49 -1.22 -5.34
CA SER A 626 48.29 -0.61 -6.65
C SER A 626 47.31 -1.45 -7.47
N ILE A 627 46.41 -0.77 -8.19
CA ILE A 627 45.40 -1.39 -9.06
C ILE A 627 45.73 -0.97 -10.50
N PRO A 628 46.68 -1.64 -11.20
CA PRO A 628 47.34 -1.06 -12.37
C PRO A 628 46.42 -0.88 -13.58
N TRP A 629 45.25 -1.53 -13.56
CA TRP A 629 44.23 -1.36 -14.59
C TRP A 629 43.39 -0.08 -14.43
N LEU A 630 43.51 0.67 -13.32
CA LEU A 630 42.93 2.02 -13.22
C LEU A 630 43.71 3.04 -14.07
N ASP A 631 45.03 2.86 -14.17
CA ASP A 631 45.90 3.68 -15.01
C ASP A 631 45.92 3.21 -16.49
N SER A 632 45.46 1.97 -16.74
CA SER A 632 45.47 1.34 -18.07
C SER A 632 44.14 1.54 -18.80
N LYS A 633 43.97 2.69 -19.47
CA LYS A 633 42.83 2.87 -20.39
C LYS A 633 43.03 2.09 -21.70
N PRO A 634 41.98 1.45 -22.25
CA PRO A 634 42.01 0.97 -23.63
C PRO A 634 42.16 2.13 -24.60
N THR A 635 42.50 1.82 -25.85
CA THR A 635 42.63 2.83 -26.91
C THR A 635 41.98 2.32 -28.19
N ALA A 636 41.15 3.16 -28.82
CA ALA A 636 40.65 2.88 -30.16
C ALA A 636 41.81 2.66 -31.16
N ARG A 637 41.58 1.82 -32.18
CA ARG A 637 42.50 1.50 -33.28
C ARG A 637 42.60 2.68 -34.26
N LYS A 638 43.17 3.79 -33.78
CA LYS A 638 43.13 5.11 -34.42
C LYS A 638 43.38 5.11 -35.93
N SER A 639 42.48 5.81 -36.63
CA SER A 639 42.70 6.52 -37.90
C SER A 639 42.79 5.70 -39.20
N THR A 640 41.63 5.34 -39.76
CA THR A 640 41.43 5.22 -41.23
C THR A 640 40.10 5.84 -41.70
N ASN A 641 39.83 7.10 -41.33
CA ASN A 641 38.76 7.96 -41.87
C ASN A 641 37.31 7.42 -41.81
N LYS A 642 37.03 6.39 -41.02
CA LYS A 642 35.70 5.81 -40.83
C LYS A 642 35.41 5.65 -39.34
N ARG A 643 34.40 6.36 -38.81
CA ARG A 643 33.93 6.23 -37.42
C ARG A 643 33.10 4.97 -37.17
N LYS A 644 32.56 4.39 -38.24
CA LYS A 644 31.64 3.24 -38.27
C LYS A 644 32.21 2.16 -39.18
N ALA A 645 32.07 0.90 -38.77
CA ALA A 645 32.55 -0.26 -39.52
C ALA A 645 31.96 -0.35 -40.94
N THR A 646 32.73 -0.91 -41.88
CA THR A 646 32.31 -1.07 -43.29
C THR A 646 31.71 -2.44 -43.55
N VAL A 647 30.64 -2.77 -42.83
CA VAL A 647 29.84 -3.97 -43.13
C VAL A 647 28.91 -3.65 -44.30
N SER A 648 28.79 -4.54 -45.29
CA SER A 648 27.83 -4.36 -46.39
C SER A 648 26.40 -4.44 -45.86
N SER A 649 25.45 -3.76 -46.52
CA SER A 649 24.03 -3.89 -46.19
C SER A 649 23.46 -5.29 -46.47
N SER A 650 24.18 -6.13 -47.22
CA SER A 650 23.90 -7.56 -47.38
C SER A 650 24.27 -8.41 -46.17
N ASP A 651 25.21 -7.94 -45.34
CA ASP A 651 25.88 -8.74 -44.32
C ASP A 651 25.46 -8.33 -42.89
N LEU A 652 24.67 -7.25 -42.79
CA LEU A 652 23.99 -6.85 -41.56
C LEU A 652 22.76 -7.72 -41.32
N SER A 653 22.67 -8.34 -40.13
CA SER A 653 21.46 -9.06 -39.73
C SER A 653 20.34 -8.09 -39.36
N THR A 654 19.28 -8.11 -40.17
CA THR A 654 18.11 -7.23 -40.03
C THR A 654 16.88 -7.94 -39.45
N THR A 655 16.95 -9.25 -39.24
CA THR A 655 15.81 -10.09 -38.81
C THR A 655 16.10 -10.77 -37.47
N PHE A 656 15.22 -10.58 -36.49
CA PHE A 656 15.31 -11.20 -35.16
C PHE A 656 13.99 -11.90 -34.79
N PRO A 657 14.02 -12.99 -34.01
CA PRO A 657 15.19 -13.61 -33.39
C PRO A 657 16.13 -14.32 -34.39
N ALA A 658 17.44 -14.25 -34.12
CA ALA A 658 18.50 -14.81 -34.96
C ALA A 658 19.36 -15.82 -34.17
N THR A 659 19.81 -16.89 -34.82
CA THR A 659 20.71 -17.87 -34.20
C THR A 659 22.17 -17.43 -34.38
N LEU A 660 22.87 -17.17 -33.27
CA LEU A 660 24.30 -16.86 -33.22
C LEU A 660 25.13 -18.16 -33.35
N SER A 661 25.05 -18.80 -34.52
CA SER A 661 25.91 -19.94 -34.91
C SER A 661 27.25 -19.49 -35.52
N ASP A 662 27.31 -18.25 -36.02
CA ASP A 662 28.49 -17.62 -36.60
C ASP A 662 28.51 -16.13 -36.22
N ILE A 663 29.41 -15.32 -36.78
CA ILE A 663 29.49 -13.87 -36.55
C ILE A 663 28.20 -13.18 -37.02
N ILE A 664 27.67 -12.26 -36.21
CA ILE A 664 26.50 -11.44 -36.53
C ILE A 664 26.84 -9.96 -36.30
N SER A 665 26.78 -9.15 -37.36
CA SER A 665 26.87 -7.68 -37.31
C SER A 665 25.50 -7.05 -37.46
N VAL A 666 25.21 -6.00 -36.69
CA VAL A 666 23.88 -5.36 -36.60
C VAL A 666 24.03 -3.85 -36.51
N GLU A 667 23.24 -3.09 -37.26
CA GLU A 667 23.14 -1.64 -37.06
C GLU A 667 22.12 -1.32 -35.97
N VAL A 668 22.54 -0.56 -34.95
CA VAL A 668 21.73 -0.24 -33.77
C VAL A 668 21.65 1.28 -33.60
N THR A 669 20.45 1.83 -33.75
CA THR A 669 20.18 3.28 -33.60
C THR A 669 20.46 3.76 -32.17
N ARG A 670 21.05 4.96 -32.05
CA ARG A 670 21.33 5.61 -30.77
C ARG A 670 20.21 6.60 -30.36
N PRO A 671 19.93 6.73 -29.05
CA PRO A 671 18.95 7.69 -28.55
C PRO A 671 19.48 9.14 -28.50
N SER A 672 20.79 9.35 -28.61
CA SER A 672 21.42 10.66 -28.61
C SER A 672 22.35 10.81 -29.82
N THR A 673 22.10 11.82 -30.65
CA THR A 673 22.91 12.16 -31.83
C THR A 673 23.84 13.36 -31.57
N THR A 674 23.81 13.92 -30.36
CA THR A 674 24.56 15.11 -29.95
C THR A 674 25.55 14.78 -28.84
N LYS A 675 26.70 15.47 -28.84
CA LYS A 675 27.75 15.28 -27.83
C LYS A 675 27.26 15.69 -26.44
N ARG A 676 26.96 14.71 -25.58
CA ARG A 676 26.41 14.93 -24.23
C ARG A 676 27.46 15.57 -23.31
N THR A 677 27.03 16.52 -22.49
CA THR A 677 27.89 17.18 -21.48
C THR A 677 28.31 16.20 -20.38
N ALA A 678 29.38 16.52 -19.65
CA ALA A 678 29.83 15.72 -18.51
C ALA A 678 28.75 15.59 -17.40
N ALA A 679 27.89 16.59 -17.23
CA ALA A 679 26.76 16.53 -16.31
C ALA A 679 25.68 15.53 -16.79
N GLN A 680 25.30 15.58 -18.07
CA GLN A 680 24.34 14.64 -18.67
C GLN A 680 24.86 13.20 -18.66
N LYS A 681 26.15 12.98 -18.95
CA LYS A 681 26.81 11.67 -18.86
C LYS A 681 26.91 11.15 -17.43
N LYS A 682 27.05 12.05 -16.45
CA LYS A 682 27.04 11.68 -15.03
C LYS A 682 25.64 11.27 -14.56
N ALA A 683 24.58 11.89 -15.09
CA ALA A 683 23.19 11.63 -14.70
C ALA A 683 22.50 10.51 -15.51
N GLN A 684 22.96 10.24 -16.73
CA GLN A 684 22.42 9.21 -17.62
C GLN A 684 23.53 8.48 -18.37
N ASP A 685 23.45 7.16 -18.36
CA ASP A 685 24.35 6.29 -19.12
C ASP A 685 23.68 5.86 -20.43
N GLU A 686 24.44 5.82 -21.53
CA GLU A 686 24.02 5.12 -22.75
C GLU A 686 24.41 3.64 -22.62
N VAL A 687 23.42 2.76 -22.66
CA VAL A 687 23.60 1.33 -22.40
C VAL A 687 23.18 0.52 -23.62
N LEU A 688 24.12 -0.19 -24.22
CA LEU A 688 23.86 -1.20 -25.23
C LEU A 688 23.20 -2.42 -24.58
N VAL A 689 22.03 -2.80 -25.08
CA VAL A 689 21.24 -3.93 -24.60
C VAL A 689 21.12 -4.98 -25.69
N ILE A 690 21.73 -6.14 -25.48
CA ILE A 690 21.50 -7.35 -26.29
C ILE A 690 20.32 -8.09 -25.66
N LYS A 691 19.20 -8.18 -26.37
CA LYS A 691 17.92 -8.64 -25.85
C LYS A 691 17.66 -10.11 -26.18
N GLY A 692 17.01 -10.81 -25.27
CA GLY A 692 16.46 -12.15 -25.50
C GLY A 692 17.49 -13.22 -25.84
N ILE A 693 18.67 -13.16 -25.22
CA ILE A 693 19.74 -14.18 -25.33
C ILE A 693 19.20 -15.48 -24.72
N GLU A 694 18.94 -16.50 -25.53
CA GLU A 694 18.40 -17.79 -25.10
C GLU A 694 19.33 -18.96 -25.47
N PHE A 695 19.60 -19.86 -24.52
CA PHE A 695 20.51 -21.00 -24.71
C PHE A 695 20.26 -22.12 -23.66
N ALA A 696 20.86 -23.29 -23.89
CA ALA A 696 20.80 -24.43 -22.97
C ALA A 696 21.68 -24.18 -21.72
N GLY A 697 21.09 -24.06 -20.53
CA GLY A 697 21.80 -23.66 -19.30
C GLY A 697 22.88 -24.63 -18.81
N ASN A 698 22.87 -25.87 -19.30
CA ASN A 698 23.86 -26.91 -19.04
C ASN A 698 25.09 -26.87 -19.97
N GLU A 699 25.12 -26.02 -21.00
CA GLU A 699 26.30 -25.78 -21.84
C GLU A 699 27.10 -24.55 -21.38
N THR A 700 28.39 -24.50 -21.73
CA THR A 700 29.18 -23.26 -21.64
C THR A 700 28.86 -22.40 -22.86
N VAL A 701 28.41 -21.16 -22.63
CA VAL A 701 28.13 -20.20 -23.72
C VAL A 701 29.04 -19.00 -23.56
N LYS A 702 29.74 -18.64 -24.65
CA LYS A 702 30.53 -17.41 -24.74
C LYS A 702 30.47 -16.81 -26.14
N PHE A 703 30.19 -15.52 -26.19
CA PHE A 703 30.47 -14.68 -27.35
C PHE A 703 31.14 -13.37 -26.91
N ASP A 704 31.97 -12.82 -27.78
CA ASP A 704 32.56 -11.50 -27.63
C ASP A 704 31.68 -10.45 -28.32
N VAL A 705 31.70 -9.21 -27.81
CA VAL A 705 30.90 -8.07 -28.28
C VAL A 705 31.83 -6.95 -28.70
N TYR A 706 31.65 -6.47 -29.93
CA TYR A 706 32.42 -5.39 -30.51
C TYR A 706 31.50 -4.25 -30.97
N VAL A 707 32.00 -3.01 -30.98
CA VAL A 707 31.28 -1.79 -31.32
C VAL A 707 32.09 -0.97 -32.32
N ASN A 708 31.48 -0.66 -33.47
CA ASN A 708 32.07 -0.01 -34.64
C ASN A 708 33.34 -0.69 -35.21
N ASP A 709 33.57 -1.97 -34.88
CA ASP A 709 34.69 -2.77 -35.36
C ASP A 709 34.38 -3.53 -36.66
N ASP A 710 35.44 -3.85 -37.41
CA ASP A 710 35.37 -4.60 -38.65
C ASP A 710 35.25 -6.11 -38.38
N ALA A 711 34.18 -6.75 -38.85
CA ALA A 711 33.93 -8.17 -38.64
C ALA A 711 35.03 -9.07 -39.26
N ASP A 712 35.65 -8.64 -40.36
CA ASP A 712 36.73 -9.36 -41.04
C ASP A 712 38.11 -9.05 -40.44
N SER A 713 38.23 -8.02 -39.60
CA SER A 713 39.51 -7.54 -39.05
C SER A 713 39.42 -7.17 -37.56
N LEU A 714 38.65 -7.91 -36.76
CA LEU A 714 38.38 -7.63 -35.34
C LEU A 714 39.62 -7.22 -34.53
N ALA A 715 39.45 -6.19 -33.71
CA ALA A 715 40.48 -5.60 -32.87
C ALA A 715 40.91 -6.50 -31.69
N GLY A 716 42.09 -6.18 -31.16
CA GLY A 716 42.58 -6.76 -29.91
C GLY A 716 41.71 -6.36 -28.72
N LYS A 717 41.71 -7.19 -27.66
CA LYS A 717 40.89 -6.95 -26.45
C LYS A 717 41.43 -5.86 -25.53
N ASP A 718 42.53 -5.25 -25.93
CA ASP A 718 43.14 -4.03 -25.39
C ASP A 718 42.62 -2.74 -26.08
N LYS A 719 41.67 -2.87 -27.03
CA LYS A 719 41.13 -1.78 -27.84
C LYS A 719 39.69 -1.44 -27.49
N SER A 720 39.34 -0.16 -27.64
CA SER A 720 38.01 0.37 -27.28
C SER A 720 36.88 -0.17 -28.18
N GLU A 721 37.22 -0.75 -29.32
CA GLU A 721 36.30 -1.48 -30.19
C GLU A 721 35.75 -2.76 -29.52
N PHE A 722 36.45 -3.36 -28.55
CA PHE A 722 36.01 -4.54 -27.79
C PHE A 722 35.20 -4.11 -26.55
N ALA A 723 33.86 -4.12 -26.68
CA ALA A 723 32.94 -3.71 -25.61
C ALA A 723 32.76 -4.75 -24.48
N GLY A 724 33.13 -6.02 -24.69
CA GLY A 724 33.16 -7.04 -23.64
C GLY A 724 32.84 -8.46 -24.13
N SER A 725 32.49 -9.35 -23.19
CA SER A 725 32.02 -10.71 -23.51
C SER A 725 30.74 -11.04 -22.74
N PHE A 726 29.80 -11.74 -23.39
CA PHE A 726 28.85 -12.57 -22.65
C PHE A 726 29.53 -13.89 -22.27
N VAL A 727 29.42 -14.32 -21.02
CA VAL A 727 29.91 -15.62 -20.56
C VAL A 727 28.89 -16.24 -19.61
N HIS A 728 28.48 -17.46 -19.89
CA HIS A 728 27.67 -18.30 -19.00
C HIS A 728 28.45 -19.58 -18.64
N VAL A 729 28.50 -19.88 -17.36
CA VAL A 729 29.14 -21.09 -16.79
C VAL A 729 28.06 -22.16 -16.61
N PRO A 730 28.25 -23.39 -17.16
CA PRO A 730 27.21 -24.41 -17.20
C PRO A 730 26.74 -24.84 -15.81
N HIS A 731 25.44 -24.93 -15.60
CA HIS A 731 24.86 -25.49 -14.38
C HIS A 731 23.50 -26.16 -14.64
N LYS A 732 23.14 -27.16 -13.81
CA LYS A 732 22.11 -28.17 -14.13
C LYS A 732 20.68 -27.63 -13.94
N HIS A 733 20.18 -26.89 -14.91
CA HIS A 733 18.78 -26.43 -15.01
C HIS A 733 17.88 -27.41 -15.77
N LYS A 734 16.57 -27.35 -15.51
CA LYS A 734 15.53 -28.14 -16.23
C LYS A 734 14.96 -27.46 -17.49
N LYS A 735 15.46 -26.27 -17.86
CA LYS A 735 14.95 -25.43 -18.97
C LYS A 735 16.09 -24.63 -19.61
N ASN A 736 15.86 -24.10 -20.81
CA ASN A 736 16.69 -23.03 -21.39
C ASN A 736 16.79 -21.83 -20.42
N ILE A 737 17.92 -21.14 -20.45
CA ILE A 737 18.10 -19.83 -19.82
C ILE A 737 17.77 -18.78 -20.87
N LYS A 738 17.01 -17.76 -20.47
CA LYS A 738 16.73 -16.56 -21.28
C LYS A 738 17.16 -15.34 -20.47
N THR A 739 17.98 -14.47 -21.07
CA THR A 739 18.59 -13.32 -20.39
C THR A 739 18.85 -12.17 -21.37
N ASN A 740 19.36 -11.04 -20.86
CA ASN A 740 19.84 -9.90 -21.65
C ASN A 740 21.28 -9.59 -21.20
N LEU A 741 22.11 -9.07 -22.12
CA LEU A 741 23.37 -8.41 -21.74
C LEU A 741 23.14 -6.90 -21.77
N ARG A 742 23.66 -6.18 -20.76
CA ARG A 742 23.73 -4.73 -20.72
C ARG A 742 25.19 -4.30 -20.57
N LEU A 743 25.65 -3.40 -21.44
CA LEU A 743 26.98 -2.81 -21.42
C LEU A 743 26.83 -1.29 -21.45
N SER A 744 27.38 -0.57 -20.47
CA SER A 744 27.49 0.89 -20.57
C SER A 744 28.53 1.22 -21.64
N ILE A 745 28.14 2.06 -22.61
CA ILE A 745 28.98 2.49 -23.73
C ILE A 745 29.26 3.99 -23.69
N THR A 746 28.85 4.73 -22.66
CA THR A 746 29.06 6.19 -22.54
C THR A 746 30.53 6.59 -22.75
N SER A 747 31.47 5.93 -22.07
CA SER A 747 32.91 6.20 -22.27
C SER A 747 33.45 5.61 -23.57
N LEU A 748 32.89 4.49 -24.03
CA LEU A 748 33.28 3.84 -25.28
C LEU A 748 33.03 4.75 -26.49
N LEU A 749 31.91 5.48 -26.46
CA LEU A 749 31.53 6.48 -27.47
C LEU A 749 32.51 7.67 -27.52
N GLU A 750 33.07 8.09 -26.37
CA GLU A 750 34.12 9.12 -26.32
C GLU A 750 35.44 8.60 -26.92
N GLU A 751 35.81 7.36 -26.59
CA GLU A 751 37.07 6.74 -27.03
C GLU A 751 37.08 6.42 -28.54
N LEU A 752 35.93 6.06 -29.10
CA LEU A 752 35.72 5.75 -30.52
C LEU A 752 35.41 6.98 -31.40
N ASP A 753 35.32 8.20 -30.83
CA ASP A 753 34.85 9.43 -31.53
C ASP A 753 33.45 9.28 -32.16
N ALA A 754 32.62 8.41 -31.58
CA ALA A 754 31.30 8.00 -32.08
C ALA A 754 30.12 8.70 -31.37
N GLU A 755 30.37 9.65 -30.47
CA GLU A 755 29.34 10.36 -29.67
C GLU A 755 28.25 11.05 -30.50
N THR A 756 28.56 11.45 -31.74
CA THR A 756 27.62 12.12 -32.66
C THR A 756 26.93 11.17 -33.63
N ASP A 757 27.30 9.90 -33.65
CA ASP A 757 26.83 8.96 -34.68
C ASP A 757 25.40 8.50 -34.36
N SER A 758 24.50 8.53 -35.35
CA SER A 758 23.09 8.17 -35.16
C SER A 758 22.84 6.67 -34.98
N SER A 759 23.82 5.84 -35.31
CA SER A 759 23.79 4.39 -35.12
C SER A 759 25.20 3.83 -34.97
N LEU A 760 25.32 2.69 -34.29
CA LEU A 760 26.55 1.92 -34.17
C LEU A 760 26.41 0.60 -34.93
N VAL A 761 27.52 0.04 -35.41
CA VAL A 761 27.58 -1.37 -35.78
C VAL A 761 27.97 -2.16 -34.53
N VAL A 762 27.14 -3.13 -34.14
CA VAL A 762 27.40 -4.04 -33.02
C VAL A 762 27.65 -5.43 -33.60
N THR A 763 28.82 -5.99 -33.31
CA THR A 763 29.26 -7.28 -33.86
C THR A 763 29.40 -8.30 -32.74
N LEU A 764 28.66 -9.41 -32.85
CA LEU A 764 28.72 -10.55 -31.93
C LEU A 764 29.53 -11.67 -32.54
N VAL A 765 30.49 -12.19 -31.77
CA VAL A 765 31.47 -13.15 -32.25
C VAL A 765 31.45 -14.39 -31.35
N PRO A 766 30.78 -15.49 -31.74
CA PRO A 766 30.71 -16.69 -30.90
C PRO A 766 32.10 -17.30 -30.69
N LYS A 767 32.35 -17.81 -29.47
CA LYS A 767 33.63 -18.43 -29.07
C LYS A 767 33.47 -19.80 -28.41
N VAL A 768 32.39 -20.03 -27.66
CA VAL A 768 32.10 -21.32 -27.01
C VAL A 768 30.57 -21.55 -26.96
N GLY A 769 30.16 -22.77 -27.28
CA GLY A 769 28.76 -23.23 -27.32
C GLY A 769 28.60 -24.27 -28.43
N LYS A 770 27.66 -25.22 -28.30
CA LYS A 770 27.31 -26.16 -29.40
C LYS A 770 25.80 -26.23 -29.67
N GLY A 771 24.96 -25.84 -28.72
CA GLY A 771 23.54 -25.56 -28.96
C GLY A 771 23.30 -24.19 -29.63
N PRO A 772 22.12 -23.98 -30.24
CA PRO A 772 21.76 -22.70 -30.86
C PRO A 772 21.57 -21.61 -29.79
N ILE A 773 22.49 -20.65 -29.76
CA ILE A 773 22.32 -19.40 -29.02
C ILE A 773 21.36 -18.52 -29.84
N THR A 774 20.20 -18.21 -29.30
CA THR A 774 19.24 -17.30 -29.96
C THR A 774 19.43 -15.89 -29.42
N ILE A 775 19.48 -14.88 -30.30
CA ILE A 775 19.51 -13.46 -29.96
C ILE A 775 18.17 -12.84 -30.40
N GLY A 776 17.46 -12.20 -29.47
CA GLY A 776 16.14 -11.61 -29.69
C GLY A 776 16.14 -10.18 -30.25
N GLY A 777 17.30 -9.51 -30.30
CA GLY A 777 17.47 -8.18 -30.87
C GLY A 777 18.42 -7.28 -30.09
N PHE A 778 18.48 -6.00 -30.44
CA PHE A 778 19.40 -5.01 -29.88
C PHE A 778 18.70 -3.66 -29.67
N SER A 779 19.19 -2.85 -28.74
CA SER A 779 18.88 -1.42 -28.63
C SER A 779 19.95 -0.70 -27.82
N ILE A 780 19.99 0.64 -27.93
CA ILE A 780 20.77 1.49 -27.02
C ILE A 780 19.78 2.35 -26.24
N GLU A 781 19.85 2.28 -24.91
CA GLU A 781 18.92 2.89 -23.97
C GLU A 781 19.63 3.96 -23.13
N LEU A 782 18.98 5.10 -22.86
CA LEU A 782 19.42 6.04 -21.83
C LEU A 782 18.86 5.58 -20.48
N ILE A 783 19.74 5.38 -19.49
CA ILE A 783 19.37 4.91 -18.15
C ILE A 783 19.88 5.91 -17.11
N ASN A 784 18.99 6.42 -16.26
CA ASN A 784 19.38 7.28 -15.13
C ASN A 784 20.34 6.54 -14.19
N THR A 785 21.37 7.24 -13.70
CA THR A 785 22.43 6.69 -12.84
C THR A 785 22.17 6.91 -11.34
N THR A 786 21.00 7.46 -11.00
CA THR A 786 20.50 7.79 -9.66
C THR A 786 19.07 7.31 -9.51
#